data_AF-A0A0F8DNY2-F1
#
_entry.id   AF-A0A0F8DNY2-F1
#
_cell.length_a   1.000
_cell.length_b   1.000
_cell.length_c   1.000
_cell.angle_alpha   90.00
_cell.angle_beta   90.00
_cell.angle_gamma   90.00
#
_symmetry.space_group_name_H-M   'P 1'
#
loop_
_entity.id
_entity.type
_entity.pdbx_description
1 polymer ?
#
loop_
_entity_poly.entity_id
_entity_poly.type
_entity_poly.pdbx_seq_one_letter_code
_entity_poly.pdbx_strand_id
1 'polypeptide(L)'
;MKRVDDSSQSFKYPPNLTIVGVGGCGKKLAREICNYDWLLHYYSNDVNRLKIYTMDTDANESAEDQRWETKIMEKVDNLEGAGNIEFKSYYLPNLANITHVSDLTSAEVSASIKRSRSIKTWWLNDPENNGVTFQDLKRIDHFIMDDFGGGVHRRRAVSKAILYKVLSEGQANGFPTFSNPGVTAIIVGIGGGTGSGMFIDLARYIKEKRDDAIYLFAVLPTTKEGEKEQLNAAISLTELEYLNVSHDERLFDHVIFTSLGPTEYTNGQYELEEVDEFDSVFPQILTNFFHIERSDLNLSDARKSYSSFIFADSHVIEYPVEELRELKEQYSQIIHELEEIDAVRKNVNEIIESLLIKFNISGEATPTMEVFEFIKTEYRNIEKVWTNNIAKLLNYHSVEQIEEFIKYNISEIQFEKIGTYNDLTSYISRVNNFAQGVAQEKLKDEIDKKLFRLIPEALETLEKNASLFKRVAAVENEDCRSVMINILKGKKDISPLLGALNAKSQEIQTLNTKLKPTEQKMAELNSLPIEVDKKIKDKLNDIDLDLESYAKLNRNIKYLPDNEQKLKETLDRYIEKLSIGKVRGNDKNSWFLSAGTKDIRMEIEAISKENECDLESLSRFIDSVTSYYFYKYKVKEVEKGGLRALILGKRKQLIKKYKEHAGKEEDYIKSNMKYWAIHIDTPFNIVIPDNFLTVDLIKKVEVLRERICNSIFADLNTNNIDSEKLDKIFASDDRVKIRQSLRENLTELHLEAANYFYSMEELNKYIKDINGEIEEKQLQYDMLVKVDATNTETFSSRKNFNLHYEYFHEHFEIISKKIEAGKRTKKGIYKTKFGSVNPQILSLVEGRSDTNASPDMGNLDMDKNGKLELDKLINLAKSTYQDLFESRKLGVNSLKVSIGDTERWTFGKAALVVSSTSGYVRSELMKSMISVDINQSLSLKKPNDSLLTPHGHTKPWEIALTFFAASSFLDNIYPLVAGGGYWEIYARNKENILHHVLKLQDGEYITRNVLLSSEAAGKIANNERIEEIPQEIKSLYKTKSLKEALKLENK
;
A
#
# COMPACT_ATOMS: atom_id res chain seq x y z
N MET A 1 -0.22 0.97 -69.76
CA MET A 1 -0.60 0.00 -68.71
C MET A 1 -1.51 0.72 -67.72
N LYS A 2 -2.75 0.22 -67.56
CA LYS A 2 -3.70 0.74 -66.57
C LYS A 2 -3.13 0.53 -65.16
N ARG A 3 -3.22 1.54 -64.29
CA ARG A 3 -3.06 1.38 -62.84
C ARG A 3 -4.10 0.36 -62.39
N VAL A 4 -3.65 -0.81 -61.98
CA VAL A 4 -4.47 -1.78 -61.26
C VAL A 4 -4.53 -1.28 -59.82
N ASP A 5 -5.75 -1.02 -59.37
CA ASP A 5 -6.07 -0.72 -57.97
C ASP A 5 -5.97 -2.05 -57.22
N ASP A 6 -4.79 -2.37 -56.69
CA ASP A 6 -4.42 -3.70 -56.16
C ASP A 6 -4.81 -3.91 -54.68
N SER A 7 -5.59 -3.00 -54.08
CA SER A 7 -6.01 -3.10 -52.68
C SER A 7 -7.21 -4.02 -52.43
N SER A 8 -7.72 -4.71 -53.46
CA SER A 8 -8.99 -5.46 -53.38
C SER A 8 -8.97 -6.86 -54.02
N GLN A 9 -7.84 -7.57 -54.09
CA GLN A 9 -7.93 -9.01 -54.37
C GLN A 9 -8.62 -9.70 -53.17
N SER A 10 -9.89 -10.07 -53.36
CA SER A 10 -10.67 -10.82 -52.39
C SER A 10 -9.91 -12.08 -51.99
N PHE A 11 -9.72 -12.31 -50.69
CA PHE A 11 -9.06 -13.50 -50.18
C PHE A 11 -9.74 -14.77 -50.72
N LYS A 12 -8.93 -15.60 -51.40
CA LYS A 12 -9.42 -16.76 -52.13
C LYS A 12 -9.23 -18.01 -51.28
N TYR A 13 -10.28 -18.44 -50.60
CA TYR A 13 -10.26 -19.63 -49.74
C TYR A 13 -11.45 -20.55 -50.04
N PRO A 14 -11.39 -21.88 -49.78
CA PRO A 14 -12.50 -22.78 -50.04
C PRO A 14 -13.73 -22.45 -49.18
N PRO A 15 -14.93 -22.23 -49.76
CA PRO A 15 -16.13 -21.95 -48.97
C PRO A 15 -16.52 -23.16 -48.10
N ASN A 16 -16.30 -24.39 -48.59
CA ASN A 16 -16.44 -25.62 -47.83
C ASN A 16 -15.07 -26.30 -47.72
N LEU A 17 -14.50 -26.33 -46.52
CA LEU A 17 -13.20 -26.96 -46.25
C LEU A 17 -13.34 -28.02 -45.15
N THR A 18 -12.78 -29.20 -45.41
CA THR A 18 -12.58 -30.24 -44.40
C THR A 18 -11.08 -30.45 -44.18
N ILE A 19 -10.60 -30.20 -42.97
CA ILE A 19 -9.23 -30.45 -42.55
C ILE A 19 -9.21 -31.74 -41.74
N VAL A 20 -8.33 -32.67 -42.09
CA VAL A 20 -8.16 -33.95 -41.38
C VAL A 20 -6.72 -34.09 -40.92
N GLY A 21 -6.47 -33.87 -39.63
CA GLY A 21 -5.17 -34.08 -39.00
C GLY A 21 -5.03 -35.53 -38.52
N VAL A 22 -4.07 -36.29 -39.02
CA VAL A 22 -3.91 -37.72 -38.69
C VAL A 22 -2.62 -38.00 -37.92
N GLY A 23 -2.75 -38.68 -36.78
CA GLY A 23 -1.67 -38.96 -35.83
C GLY A 23 -1.19 -37.72 -35.06
N GLY A 24 -0.24 -37.91 -34.15
CA GLY A 24 0.28 -36.86 -33.26
C GLY A 24 0.73 -35.55 -33.94
N CYS A 25 1.50 -35.63 -35.02
CA CYS A 25 1.91 -34.44 -35.78
C CYS A 25 0.71 -33.77 -36.49
N GLY A 26 -0.12 -34.55 -37.19
CA GLY A 26 -1.25 -34.02 -37.96
C GLY A 26 -2.29 -33.35 -37.07
N LYS A 27 -2.57 -33.91 -35.89
CA LYS A 27 -3.52 -33.32 -34.94
C LYS A 27 -3.01 -32.05 -34.29
N LYS A 28 -1.71 -31.98 -33.91
CA LYS A 28 -1.11 -30.76 -33.35
C LYS A 28 -1.22 -29.60 -34.36
N LEU A 29 -0.83 -29.85 -35.61
CA LEU A 29 -0.93 -28.85 -36.68
C LEU A 29 -2.37 -28.45 -37.00
N ALA A 30 -3.32 -29.39 -37.00
CA ALA A 30 -4.73 -29.07 -37.20
C ALA A 30 -5.32 -28.23 -36.05
N ARG A 31 -4.85 -28.43 -34.81
CA ARG A 31 -5.22 -27.59 -33.66
C ARG A 31 -4.65 -26.18 -33.77
N GLU A 32 -3.40 -26.05 -34.21
CA GLU A 32 -2.76 -24.73 -34.40
C GLU A 32 -3.50 -23.86 -35.42
N ILE A 33 -4.14 -24.45 -36.42
CA ILE A 33 -5.00 -23.72 -37.36
C ILE A 33 -6.17 -23.02 -36.63
N CYS A 34 -6.71 -23.61 -35.57
CA CYS A 34 -7.78 -23.01 -34.75
C CYS A 34 -7.29 -21.83 -33.88
N ASN A 35 -5.98 -21.63 -33.75
CA ASN A 35 -5.41 -20.47 -33.06
C ASN A 35 -5.44 -19.19 -33.93
N TYR A 36 -5.80 -19.31 -35.20
CA TYR A 36 -5.91 -18.18 -36.13
C TYR A 36 -7.35 -17.63 -36.12
N ASP A 37 -7.62 -16.67 -35.24
CA ASP A 37 -8.97 -16.14 -35.00
C ASP A 37 -9.67 -15.68 -36.27
N TRP A 38 -8.95 -14.96 -37.14
CA TRP A 38 -9.52 -14.46 -38.40
C TRP A 38 -10.05 -15.59 -39.30
N LEU A 39 -9.45 -16.79 -39.25
CA LEU A 39 -9.88 -17.94 -40.04
C LEU A 39 -11.20 -18.50 -39.50
N LEU A 40 -11.34 -18.60 -38.18
CA LEU A 40 -12.60 -19.00 -37.55
C LEU A 40 -13.70 -17.98 -37.88
N HIS A 41 -13.42 -16.68 -37.76
CA HIS A 41 -14.38 -15.63 -38.16
C HIS A 41 -14.73 -15.68 -39.65
N TYR A 42 -13.78 -16.01 -40.54
CA TYR A 42 -14.07 -16.16 -41.96
C TYR A 42 -15.11 -17.26 -42.24
N TYR A 43 -15.04 -18.35 -41.47
CA TYR A 43 -15.94 -19.51 -41.60
C TYR A 43 -17.21 -19.44 -40.74
N SER A 44 -17.31 -18.50 -39.80
CA SER A 44 -18.54 -18.32 -39.04
C SER A 44 -19.64 -17.66 -39.89
N ASN A 45 -19.29 -16.99 -40.99
CA ASN A 45 -20.25 -16.43 -41.96
C ASN A 45 -21.17 -17.49 -42.60
N ASP A 46 -22.47 -17.16 -42.77
CA ASP A 46 -23.56 -18.07 -43.20
C ASP A 46 -23.33 -18.87 -44.51
N VAL A 47 -22.40 -18.45 -45.35
CA VAL A 47 -22.11 -19.08 -46.66
C VAL A 47 -20.93 -20.06 -46.64
N ASN A 48 -20.13 -20.05 -45.58
CA ASN A 48 -18.90 -20.83 -45.48
C ASN A 48 -19.06 -21.95 -44.44
N ARG A 49 -18.31 -23.04 -44.57
CA ARG A 49 -18.29 -24.17 -43.63
C ARG A 49 -16.90 -24.72 -43.45
N LEU A 50 -16.51 -24.92 -42.19
CA LEU A 50 -15.23 -25.51 -41.80
C LEU A 50 -15.48 -26.74 -40.95
N LYS A 51 -14.87 -27.86 -41.34
CA LYS A 51 -14.85 -29.10 -40.55
C LYS A 51 -13.41 -29.46 -40.27
N ILE A 52 -13.07 -29.67 -39.01
CA ILE A 52 -11.74 -30.07 -38.58
C ILE A 52 -11.88 -31.38 -37.80
N TYR A 53 -11.29 -32.43 -38.34
CA TYR A 53 -11.28 -33.75 -37.73
C TYR A 53 -9.84 -34.11 -37.37
N THR A 54 -9.58 -34.41 -36.10
CA THR A 54 -8.30 -35.01 -35.72
C THR A 54 -8.50 -36.49 -35.42
N MET A 55 -7.60 -37.35 -35.91
CA MET A 55 -7.73 -38.80 -35.80
C MET A 55 -6.44 -39.41 -35.26
N ASP A 56 -6.55 -40.19 -34.19
CA ASP A 56 -5.40 -40.86 -33.58
C ASP A 56 -5.72 -42.26 -33.04
N THR A 57 -4.68 -43.03 -32.76
CA THR A 57 -4.75 -44.40 -32.25
C THR A 57 -4.10 -44.57 -30.87
N ASP A 58 -3.51 -43.52 -30.29
CA ASP A 58 -2.91 -43.58 -28.95
C ASP A 58 -3.95 -43.26 -27.87
N ALA A 59 -4.16 -44.19 -26.92
CA ALA A 59 -5.14 -43.99 -25.85
C ALA A 59 -4.68 -42.95 -24.84
N ASN A 60 -3.36 -42.80 -24.64
CA ASN A 60 -2.79 -41.91 -23.62
C ASN A 60 -3.07 -40.44 -23.91
N GLU A 61 -3.23 -40.09 -25.19
CA GLU A 61 -3.46 -38.71 -25.64
C GLU A 61 -4.97 -38.39 -25.74
N SER A 62 -5.85 -39.41 -25.71
CA SER A 62 -7.31 -39.25 -25.90
C SER A 62 -7.97 -38.29 -24.91
N ALA A 63 -7.56 -38.32 -23.63
CA ALA A 63 -8.10 -37.43 -22.61
C ALA A 63 -7.69 -35.96 -22.85
N GLU A 64 -6.47 -35.73 -23.34
CA GLU A 64 -5.99 -34.39 -23.71
C GLU A 64 -6.69 -33.90 -24.98
N ASP A 65 -6.86 -34.78 -25.96
CA ASP A 65 -7.53 -34.50 -27.22
C ASP A 65 -8.99 -34.05 -27.02
N GLN A 66 -9.69 -34.64 -26.05
CA GLN A 66 -11.04 -34.20 -25.64
C GLN A 66 -11.04 -32.83 -24.97
N ARG A 67 -10.05 -32.52 -24.10
CA ARG A 67 -9.93 -31.19 -23.49
C ARG A 67 -9.70 -30.11 -24.54
N TRP A 68 -8.88 -30.39 -25.54
CA TRP A 68 -8.64 -29.47 -26.65
C TRP A 68 -9.90 -29.27 -27.51
N GLU A 69 -10.65 -30.34 -27.79
CA GLU A 69 -11.94 -30.22 -28.48
C GLU A 69 -12.89 -29.29 -27.73
N THR A 70 -13.08 -29.48 -26.42
CA THR A 70 -13.91 -28.59 -25.61
C THR A 70 -13.42 -27.14 -25.67
N LYS A 71 -12.13 -26.90 -25.48
CA LYS A 71 -11.55 -25.55 -25.50
C LYS A 71 -11.72 -24.84 -26.85
N ILE A 72 -11.55 -25.56 -27.96
CA ILE A 72 -11.72 -24.99 -29.31
C ILE A 72 -13.19 -24.72 -29.58
N MET A 73 -14.09 -25.63 -29.18
CA MET A 73 -15.53 -25.44 -29.37
C MET A 73 -16.08 -24.30 -28.50
N GLU A 74 -15.62 -24.14 -27.25
CA GLU A 74 -15.95 -22.97 -26.42
C GLU A 74 -15.55 -21.65 -27.10
N LYS A 75 -14.39 -21.62 -27.77
CA LYS A 75 -13.94 -20.47 -28.55
C LYS A 75 -14.84 -20.21 -29.76
N VAL A 76 -15.26 -21.26 -30.47
CA VAL A 76 -16.16 -21.18 -31.64
C VAL A 76 -17.58 -20.75 -31.24
N ASP A 77 -18.10 -21.24 -30.11
CA ASP A 77 -19.44 -20.93 -29.61
C ASP A 77 -19.60 -19.45 -29.23
N ASN A 78 -18.49 -18.75 -28.94
CA ASN A 78 -18.47 -17.31 -28.71
C ASN A 78 -18.52 -16.47 -30.01
N LEU A 79 -18.48 -17.09 -31.19
CA LEU A 79 -18.56 -16.41 -32.49
C LEU A 79 -20.00 -16.36 -33.02
N GLU A 80 -20.37 -15.25 -33.66
CA GLU A 80 -21.61 -15.19 -34.43
C GLU A 80 -21.54 -16.15 -35.62
N GLY A 81 -22.50 -17.09 -35.72
CA GLY A 81 -22.53 -18.11 -36.77
C GLY A 81 -21.75 -19.40 -36.47
N ALA A 82 -21.53 -19.70 -35.18
CA ALA A 82 -20.82 -20.90 -34.68
C ALA A 82 -21.22 -22.23 -35.36
N GLY A 83 -22.48 -22.39 -35.79
CA GLY A 83 -22.98 -23.62 -36.42
C GLY A 83 -22.33 -24.01 -37.75
N ASN A 84 -21.51 -23.12 -38.34
CA ASN A 84 -20.77 -23.38 -39.58
C ASN A 84 -19.39 -24.03 -39.36
N ILE A 85 -18.93 -24.12 -38.11
CA ILE A 85 -17.63 -24.68 -37.75
C ILE A 85 -17.83 -25.93 -36.89
N GLU A 86 -17.19 -27.03 -37.28
CA GLU A 86 -17.18 -28.28 -36.52
C GLU A 86 -15.74 -28.69 -36.23
N PHE A 87 -15.39 -28.92 -34.96
CA PHE A 87 -14.14 -29.53 -34.55
C PHE A 87 -14.43 -30.84 -33.79
N LYS A 88 -13.82 -31.96 -34.20
CA LYS A 88 -13.94 -33.25 -33.49
C LYS A 88 -12.65 -34.03 -33.44
N SER A 89 -12.37 -34.61 -32.27
CA SER A 89 -11.25 -35.51 -32.01
C SER A 89 -11.72 -36.97 -31.96
N TYR A 90 -11.15 -37.81 -32.81
CA TYR A 90 -11.48 -39.22 -32.93
C TYR A 90 -10.34 -40.10 -32.44
N TYR A 91 -10.54 -40.73 -31.28
CA TYR A 91 -9.74 -41.87 -30.87
C TYR A 91 -10.30 -43.14 -31.53
N LEU A 92 -9.63 -43.55 -32.61
CA LEU A 92 -10.15 -44.55 -33.55
C LEU A 92 -10.42 -45.93 -32.94
N PRO A 93 -9.56 -46.48 -32.04
CA PRO A 93 -9.83 -47.77 -31.39
C PRO A 93 -11.17 -47.80 -30.64
N ASN A 94 -11.59 -46.71 -30.01
CA ASN A 94 -12.88 -46.65 -29.32
C ASN A 94 -14.08 -46.72 -30.27
N LEU A 95 -13.95 -46.19 -31.50
CA LEU A 95 -15.06 -46.19 -32.47
C LEU A 95 -15.41 -47.60 -32.97
N ALA A 96 -14.51 -48.57 -32.81
CA ALA A 96 -14.74 -49.94 -33.26
C ALA A 96 -14.42 -50.99 -32.19
N ASN A 97 -14.40 -50.59 -30.91
CA ASN A 97 -14.13 -51.45 -29.74
C ASN A 97 -12.86 -52.30 -29.88
N ILE A 98 -11.75 -51.68 -30.28
CA ILE A 98 -10.45 -52.34 -30.44
C ILE A 98 -9.63 -52.15 -29.17
N THR A 99 -9.40 -53.21 -28.41
CA THR A 99 -8.53 -53.18 -27.21
C THR A 99 -7.36 -54.16 -27.32
N HIS A 100 -7.54 -55.27 -28.03
CA HIS A 100 -6.56 -56.34 -28.18
C HIS A 100 -6.34 -56.72 -29.64
N VAL A 101 -5.21 -57.40 -29.93
CA VAL A 101 -4.92 -57.98 -31.25
C VAL A 101 -6.04 -58.88 -31.77
N SER A 102 -6.71 -59.63 -30.89
CA SER A 102 -7.84 -60.51 -31.25
C SER A 102 -8.95 -59.78 -32.01
N ASP A 103 -9.15 -58.49 -31.73
CA ASP A 103 -10.23 -57.68 -32.27
C ASP A 103 -10.00 -57.30 -33.74
N LEU A 104 -8.77 -57.47 -34.24
CA LEU A 104 -8.38 -57.28 -35.64
C LEU A 104 -8.10 -58.60 -36.37
N THR A 105 -7.83 -59.68 -35.65
CA THR A 105 -7.38 -60.96 -36.23
C THR A 105 -8.48 -62.03 -36.35
N SER A 106 -9.69 -61.83 -35.80
CA SER A 106 -10.70 -62.90 -35.82
C SER A 106 -11.22 -63.20 -37.24
N ALA A 107 -11.67 -64.44 -37.49
CA ALA A 107 -12.22 -64.82 -38.79
C ALA A 107 -13.50 -64.02 -39.14
N GLU A 108 -14.30 -63.68 -38.14
CA GLU A 108 -15.49 -62.84 -38.27
C GLU A 108 -15.13 -61.41 -38.70
N VAL A 109 -14.07 -60.84 -38.12
CA VAL A 109 -13.55 -59.51 -38.49
C VAL A 109 -13.06 -59.51 -39.93
N SER A 110 -12.27 -60.51 -40.33
CA SER A 110 -11.79 -60.68 -41.70
C SER A 110 -12.96 -60.73 -42.71
N ALA A 111 -13.98 -61.55 -42.42
CA ALA A 111 -15.17 -61.65 -43.26
C ALA A 111 -16.03 -60.36 -43.26
N SER A 112 -16.08 -59.62 -42.15
CA SER A 112 -16.76 -58.32 -42.06
C SER A 112 -16.10 -57.28 -42.96
N ILE A 113 -14.77 -57.11 -42.83
CA ILE A 113 -13.99 -56.12 -43.57
C ILE A 113 -14.00 -56.40 -45.08
N LYS A 114 -13.88 -57.67 -45.49
CA LYS A 114 -13.97 -58.05 -46.90
C LYS A 114 -15.33 -57.68 -47.52
N ARG A 115 -16.42 -57.91 -46.78
CA ARG A 115 -17.78 -57.58 -47.23
C ARG A 115 -17.99 -56.07 -47.31
N SER A 116 -17.52 -55.30 -46.34
CA SER A 116 -17.77 -53.86 -46.25
C SER A 116 -16.89 -53.03 -47.20
N ARG A 117 -15.65 -53.46 -47.47
CA ARG A 117 -14.66 -52.68 -48.25
C ARG A 117 -14.33 -53.28 -49.61
N SER A 118 -14.98 -54.38 -50.01
CA SER A 118 -14.76 -55.07 -51.29
C SER A 118 -13.29 -55.35 -51.59
N ILE A 119 -12.51 -55.74 -50.57
CA ILE A 119 -11.09 -56.07 -50.71
C ILE A 119 -10.86 -57.55 -51.01
N LYS A 120 -9.75 -57.85 -51.70
CA LYS A 120 -9.37 -59.22 -52.10
C LYS A 120 -8.82 -60.03 -50.93
N THR A 121 -7.95 -59.42 -50.13
CA THR A 121 -7.25 -60.06 -49.01
C THR A 121 -7.32 -59.16 -47.79
N TRP A 122 -7.73 -59.72 -46.65
CA TRP A 122 -7.48 -59.08 -45.37
C TRP A 122 -6.05 -59.43 -44.95
N TRP A 123 -5.14 -58.45 -44.94
CA TRP A 123 -3.72 -58.75 -44.79
C TRP A 123 -3.36 -59.48 -43.48
N LEU A 124 -4.21 -59.40 -42.45
CA LEU A 124 -4.01 -59.99 -41.13
C LEU A 124 -4.93 -61.22 -40.89
N ASN A 125 -4.35 -62.40 -40.67
CA ASN A 125 -5.05 -63.65 -40.37
C ASN A 125 -6.13 -64.06 -41.40
N ASP A 126 -5.75 -64.03 -42.69
CA ASP A 126 -6.56 -64.48 -43.83
C ASP A 126 -5.83 -65.59 -44.62
N PRO A 127 -5.74 -66.80 -44.04
CA PRO A 127 -4.91 -67.87 -44.60
C PRO A 127 -5.37 -68.31 -46.00
N GLU A 128 -6.66 -68.16 -46.31
CA GLU A 128 -7.25 -68.55 -47.60
C GLU A 128 -6.83 -67.64 -48.76
N ASN A 129 -6.42 -66.39 -48.50
CA ASN A 129 -6.16 -65.38 -49.54
C ASN A 129 -4.80 -64.69 -49.41
N ASN A 130 -3.77 -65.41 -48.93
CA ASN A 130 -2.40 -64.89 -48.74
C ASN A 130 -2.21 -63.82 -47.65
N GLY A 131 -3.11 -63.72 -46.68
CA GLY A 131 -2.85 -62.96 -45.46
C GLY A 131 -1.76 -63.61 -44.59
N VAL A 132 -1.18 -62.83 -43.68
CA VAL A 132 -0.16 -63.27 -42.72
C VAL A 132 -0.76 -63.45 -41.32
N THR A 133 -0.39 -64.50 -40.60
CA THR A 133 -0.88 -64.66 -39.23
C THR A 133 -0.17 -63.70 -38.29
N PHE A 134 -0.78 -63.38 -37.15
CA PHE A 134 -0.13 -62.52 -36.17
C PHE A 134 1.17 -63.13 -35.60
N GLN A 135 1.26 -64.46 -35.51
CA GLN A 135 2.49 -65.15 -35.13
C GLN A 135 3.60 -65.01 -36.18
N ASP A 136 3.24 -64.96 -37.47
CA ASP A 136 4.19 -64.67 -38.54
C ASP A 136 4.77 -63.25 -38.40
N LEU A 137 3.98 -62.28 -37.91
CA LEU A 137 4.45 -60.91 -37.66
C LEU A 137 5.48 -60.83 -36.53
N LYS A 138 5.40 -61.69 -35.51
CA LYS A 138 6.42 -61.77 -34.44
C LYS A 138 7.79 -62.19 -34.97
N ARG A 139 7.85 -62.85 -36.13
CA ARG A 139 9.12 -63.16 -36.82
C ARG A 139 9.72 -61.90 -37.45
N ILE A 140 8.88 -61.05 -38.02
CA ILE A 140 9.31 -59.80 -38.68
C ILE A 140 9.69 -58.71 -37.66
N ASP A 141 8.94 -58.60 -36.56
CA ASP A 141 9.23 -57.67 -35.45
C ASP A 141 8.93 -58.36 -34.12
N HIS A 142 9.99 -58.81 -33.44
CA HIS A 142 9.93 -59.52 -32.16
C HIS A 142 9.30 -58.67 -31.03
N PHE A 143 9.22 -57.35 -31.19
CA PHE A 143 8.65 -56.43 -30.21
C PHE A 143 7.22 -56.01 -30.55
N ILE A 144 6.53 -56.69 -31.47
CA ILE A 144 5.11 -56.43 -31.72
C ILE A 144 4.29 -56.84 -30.49
N MET A 145 3.59 -55.87 -29.91
CA MET A 145 2.81 -56.04 -28.68
C MET A 145 1.41 -56.58 -28.99
N ASP A 146 0.82 -57.27 -28.01
CA ASP A 146 -0.51 -57.88 -28.12
C ASP A 146 -1.64 -56.89 -27.71
N ASP A 147 -1.27 -55.71 -27.20
CA ASP A 147 -2.15 -54.59 -26.85
C ASP A 147 -1.96 -53.39 -27.78
N PHE A 148 -3.05 -52.67 -28.04
CA PHE A 148 -3.03 -51.46 -28.87
C PHE A 148 -3.26 -50.17 -28.06
N GLY A 149 -3.29 -50.27 -26.73
CA GLY A 149 -3.55 -49.14 -25.83
C GLY A 149 -2.47 -48.05 -25.85
N GLY A 150 -1.20 -48.42 -26.07
CA GLY A 150 -0.07 -47.47 -26.19
C GLY A 150 0.16 -46.93 -27.60
N GLY A 151 -0.85 -47.01 -28.48
CA GLY A 151 -0.73 -46.69 -29.90
C GLY A 151 -0.10 -47.81 -30.74
N VAL A 152 0.22 -47.51 -32.00
CA VAL A 152 0.69 -48.51 -32.97
C VAL A 152 2.22 -48.69 -32.97
N HIS A 153 2.95 -48.06 -32.06
CA HIS A 153 4.42 -48.12 -31.93
C HIS A 153 5.17 -48.00 -33.27
N ARG A 154 4.77 -47.01 -34.08
CA ARG A 154 5.33 -46.71 -35.42
C ARG A 154 5.11 -47.78 -36.49
N ARG A 155 4.17 -48.73 -36.31
CA ARG A 155 3.82 -49.76 -37.31
C ARG A 155 2.64 -49.31 -38.16
N ARG A 156 2.90 -48.98 -39.42
CA ARG A 156 1.93 -48.40 -40.36
C ARG A 156 0.80 -49.37 -40.72
N ALA A 157 1.12 -50.64 -40.94
CA ALA A 157 0.14 -51.66 -41.30
C ALA A 157 -0.93 -51.86 -40.23
N VAL A 158 -0.55 -51.76 -38.94
CA VAL A 158 -1.49 -51.87 -37.81
C VAL A 158 -2.51 -50.71 -37.84
N SER A 159 -2.07 -49.48 -38.10
CA SER A 159 -2.97 -48.32 -38.26
C SER A 159 -3.94 -48.51 -39.41
N LYS A 160 -3.48 -49.06 -40.55
CA LYS A 160 -4.37 -49.46 -41.66
C LYS A 160 -5.41 -50.46 -41.17
N ALA A 161 -5.03 -51.47 -40.38
CA ALA A 161 -5.99 -52.45 -39.88
C ALA A 161 -7.06 -51.81 -38.98
N ILE A 162 -6.66 -50.96 -38.04
CA ILE A 162 -7.57 -50.19 -37.18
C ILE A 162 -8.53 -49.37 -38.04
N LEU A 163 -8.01 -48.62 -39.02
CA LEU A 163 -8.82 -47.80 -39.92
C LEU A 163 -9.85 -48.63 -40.70
N TYR A 164 -9.49 -49.79 -41.23
CA TYR A 164 -10.42 -50.65 -41.98
C TYR A 164 -11.55 -51.19 -41.11
N LYS A 165 -11.24 -51.55 -39.86
CA LYS A 165 -12.23 -51.96 -38.87
C LYS A 165 -13.18 -50.79 -38.53
N VAL A 166 -12.65 -49.60 -38.30
CA VAL A 166 -13.44 -48.37 -38.07
C VAL A 166 -14.31 -48.02 -39.27
N LEU A 167 -13.81 -48.15 -40.49
CA LEU A 167 -14.60 -47.85 -41.70
C LEU A 167 -15.70 -48.89 -41.97
N SER A 168 -15.59 -50.08 -41.36
CA SER A 168 -16.61 -51.14 -41.47
C SER A 168 -17.72 -51.00 -40.41
N GLU A 169 -17.38 -50.55 -39.20
CA GLU A 169 -18.29 -50.62 -38.03
C GLU A 169 -18.46 -49.29 -37.28
N GLY A 170 -17.53 -48.36 -37.43
CA GLY A 170 -17.44 -47.12 -36.64
C GLY A 170 -18.34 -45.98 -37.10
N GLN A 171 -19.03 -46.09 -38.24
CA GLN A 171 -19.98 -45.06 -38.69
C GLN A 171 -21.13 -44.87 -37.70
N ALA A 172 -21.66 -45.97 -37.13
CA ALA A 172 -22.70 -45.93 -36.10
C ALA A 172 -22.21 -45.24 -34.81
N ASN A 173 -20.90 -45.23 -34.58
CA ASN A 173 -20.26 -44.65 -33.41
C ASN A 173 -19.69 -43.24 -33.68
N GLY A 174 -20.06 -42.61 -34.79
CA GLY A 174 -19.78 -41.19 -35.07
C GLY A 174 -18.59 -40.91 -35.98
N PHE A 175 -17.97 -41.92 -36.60
CA PHE A 175 -16.92 -41.69 -37.61
C PHE A 175 -17.48 -40.89 -38.82
N PRO A 176 -16.75 -39.89 -39.34
CA PRO A 176 -17.26 -38.99 -40.38
C PRO A 176 -17.55 -39.71 -41.71
N THR A 177 -18.70 -39.38 -42.31
CA THR A 177 -19.14 -39.94 -43.60
C THR A 177 -18.55 -39.23 -44.81
N PHE A 178 -18.01 -38.01 -44.63
CA PHE A 178 -17.50 -37.13 -45.70
C PHE A 178 -18.47 -36.95 -46.88
N SER A 179 -19.78 -36.94 -46.63
CA SER A 179 -20.81 -36.88 -47.69
C SER A 179 -21.08 -35.48 -48.24
N ASN A 180 -20.63 -34.42 -47.57
CA ASN A 180 -20.87 -33.03 -48.00
C ASN A 180 -19.85 -32.61 -49.06
N PRO A 181 -20.22 -31.87 -50.11
CA PRO A 181 -19.28 -31.41 -51.13
C PRO A 181 -18.33 -30.32 -50.60
N GLY A 182 -17.07 -30.31 -51.05
CA GLY A 182 -16.04 -29.35 -50.65
C GLY A 182 -14.60 -29.89 -50.68
N VAL A 183 -13.62 -29.02 -50.48
CA VAL A 183 -12.21 -29.39 -50.50
C VAL A 183 -11.81 -30.19 -49.24
N THR A 184 -10.95 -31.20 -49.38
CA THR A 184 -10.31 -31.89 -48.24
C THR A 184 -8.83 -31.56 -48.17
N ALA A 185 -8.34 -31.13 -47.00
CA ALA A 185 -6.93 -31.08 -46.66
C ALA A 185 -6.61 -32.19 -45.65
N ILE A 186 -5.70 -33.11 -45.98
CA ILE A 186 -5.21 -34.13 -45.05
C ILE A 186 -3.82 -33.71 -44.58
N ILE A 187 -3.61 -33.56 -43.27
CA ILE A 187 -2.35 -33.13 -42.66
C ILE A 187 -1.73 -34.31 -41.91
N VAL A 188 -0.51 -34.71 -42.27
CA VAL A 188 0.16 -35.87 -41.66
C VAL A 188 1.66 -35.67 -41.49
N GLY A 189 2.21 -36.25 -40.42
CA GLY A 189 3.64 -36.55 -40.32
C GLY A 189 3.94 -37.91 -40.95
N ILE A 190 4.77 -37.95 -41.99
CA ILE A 190 5.01 -39.20 -42.75
C ILE A 190 5.96 -40.19 -42.06
N GLY A 191 6.62 -39.79 -40.98
CA GLY A 191 7.35 -40.72 -40.09
C GLY A 191 6.49 -41.37 -38.99
N GLY A 192 5.28 -40.85 -38.75
CA GLY A 192 4.37 -41.35 -37.72
C GLY A 192 3.79 -42.74 -38.02
N GLY A 193 3.45 -43.54 -37.02
CA GLY A 193 2.79 -44.85 -37.25
C GLY A 193 1.34 -44.70 -37.76
N THR A 194 0.59 -43.79 -37.14
CA THR A 194 -0.82 -43.53 -37.44
C THR A 194 -0.98 -42.65 -38.68
N GLY A 195 -0.38 -41.46 -38.66
CA GLY A 195 -0.45 -40.49 -39.76
C GLY A 195 -0.06 -41.10 -41.10
N SER A 196 1.17 -41.64 -41.18
CA SER A 196 1.69 -42.25 -42.40
C SER A 196 1.02 -43.59 -42.76
N GLY A 197 0.41 -44.27 -41.80
CA GLY A 197 -0.24 -45.56 -42.01
C GLY A 197 -1.68 -45.49 -42.53
N MET A 198 -2.26 -44.29 -42.60
CA MET A 198 -3.71 -44.13 -42.83
C MET A 198 -4.09 -43.20 -43.99
N PHE A 199 -3.26 -42.20 -44.30
CA PHE A 199 -3.67 -41.11 -45.22
C PHE A 199 -4.08 -41.61 -46.61
N ILE A 200 -3.44 -42.66 -47.13
CA ILE A 200 -3.74 -43.26 -48.45
C ILE A 200 -5.15 -43.87 -48.44
N ASP A 201 -5.45 -44.71 -47.45
CA ASP A 201 -6.74 -45.41 -47.37
C ASP A 201 -7.88 -44.49 -46.96
N LEU A 202 -7.58 -43.48 -46.14
CA LEU A 202 -8.52 -42.42 -45.82
C LEU A 202 -8.88 -41.61 -47.08
N ALA A 203 -7.89 -41.25 -47.90
CA ALA A 203 -8.15 -40.56 -49.17
C ALA A 203 -8.97 -41.42 -50.14
N ARG A 204 -8.71 -42.74 -50.24
CA ARG A 204 -9.57 -43.67 -51.00
C ARG A 204 -11.01 -43.63 -50.50
N TYR A 205 -11.21 -43.75 -49.20
CA TYR A 205 -12.54 -43.72 -48.61
C TYR A 205 -13.27 -42.40 -48.91
N ILE A 206 -12.57 -41.26 -48.87
CA ILE A 206 -13.18 -39.97 -49.20
C ILE A 206 -13.53 -39.90 -50.70
N LYS A 207 -12.64 -40.35 -51.59
CA LYS A 207 -12.91 -40.41 -53.04
C LYS A 207 -14.05 -41.37 -53.41
N GLU A 208 -14.22 -42.48 -52.68
CA GLU A 208 -15.35 -43.40 -52.84
C GLU A 208 -16.71 -42.73 -52.56
N LYS A 209 -16.74 -41.71 -51.69
CA LYS A 209 -17.97 -41.00 -51.30
C LYS A 209 -18.24 -39.77 -52.15
N ARG A 210 -17.21 -39.12 -52.67
CA ARG A 210 -17.32 -37.89 -53.46
C ARG A 210 -16.11 -37.70 -54.38
N ASP A 211 -16.35 -37.04 -55.50
CA ASP A 211 -15.29 -36.66 -56.45
C ASP A 211 -14.83 -35.20 -56.25
N ASP A 212 -14.48 -34.85 -55.02
CA ASP A 212 -13.92 -33.54 -54.69
C ASP A 212 -12.38 -33.57 -54.64
N ALA A 213 -11.76 -32.39 -54.64
CA ALA A 213 -10.32 -32.25 -54.52
C ALA A 213 -9.79 -32.67 -53.12
N ILE A 214 -8.71 -33.45 -53.11
CA ILE A 214 -8.01 -33.88 -51.89
C ILE A 214 -6.55 -33.44 -51.96
N TYR A 215 -6.14 -32.63 -50.99
CA TYR A 215 -4.77 -32.13 -50.86
C TYR A 215 -4.09 -32.78 -49.66
N LEU A 216 -2.88 -33.29 -49.86
CA LEU A 216 -2.06 -33.87 -48.79
C LEU A 216 -0.98 -32.87 -48.37
N PHE A 217 -1.02 -32.45 -47.11
CA PHE A 217 0.06 -31.71 -46.45
C PHE A 217 0.87 -32.70 -45.60
N ALA A 218 2.08 -33.00 -46.06
CA ALA A 218 2.96 -33.99 -45.49
C ALA A 218 4.18 -33.34 -44.85
N VAL A 219 4.40 -33.62 -43.56
CA VAL A 219 5.57 -33.15 -42.83
C VAL A 219 6.66 -34.21 -42.88
N LEU A 220 7.81 -33.84 -43.45
CA LEU A 220 9.02 -34.66 -43.50
C LEU A 220 9.70 -34.65 -42.13
N PRO A 221 9.92 -35.82 -41.49
CA PRO A 221 10.61 -35.90 -40.21
C PRO A 221 12.09 -35.50 -40.31
N THR A 222 12.79 -35.37 -39.19
CA THR A 222 14.24 -35.12 -39.24
C THR A 222 15.00 -36.43 -39.52
N THR A 223 16.25 -36.33 -40.00
CA THR A 223 17.14 -37.51 -40.07
C THR A 223 17.76 -37.87 -38.72
N LYS A 224 17.40 -37.15 -37.65
CA LYS A 224 17.85 -37.38 -36.27
C LYS A 224 16.82 -38.14 -35.43
N GLU A 225 15.58 -38.26 -35.91
CA GLU A 225 14.57 -39.17 -35.36
C GLU A 225 14.98 -40.65 -35.52
N GLY A 226 14.26 -41.54 -34.81
CA GLY A 226 14.57 -42.97 -34.78
C GLY A 226 14.47 -43.68 -36.14
N GLU A 227 15.12 -44.85 -36.25
CA GLU A 227 15.13 -45.62 -37.50
C GLU A 227 13.72 -45.99 -37.98
N LYS A 228 12.77 -46.24 -37.07
CA LYS A 228 11.38 -46.57 -37.42
C LYS A 228 10.66 -45.39 -38.08
N GLU A 229 10.86 -44.18 -37.58
CA GLU A 229 10.31 -42.94 -38.14
C GLU A 229 10.88 -42.69 -39.55
N GLN A 230 12.19 -42.86 -39.72
CA GLN A 230 12.85 -42.72 -41.02
C GLN A 230 12.40 -43.79 -42.02
N LEU A 231 12.24 -45.04 -41.58
CA LEU A 231 11.72 -46.13 -42.41
C LEU A 231 10.28 -45.88 -42.86
N ASN A 232 9.43 -45.41 -41.94
CA ASN A 232 8.06 -44.98 -42.27
C ASN A 232 8.05 -43.90 -43.34
N ALA A 233 8.88 -42.86 -43.17
CA ALA A 233 8.97 -41.78 -44.13
C ALA A 233 9.42 -42.29 -45.50
N ALA A 234 10.47 -43.11 -45.57
CA ALA A 234 10.95 -43.70 -46.81
C ALA A 234 9.86 -44.50 -47.55
N ILE A 235 9.20 -45.44 -46.85
CA ILE A 235 8.19 -46.29 -47.48
C ILE A 235 6.99 -45.44 -47.92
N SER A 236 6.48 -44.55 -47.08
CA SER A 236 5.37 -43.64 -47.42
C SER A 236 5.65 -42.84 -48.68
N LEU A 237 6.87 -42.32 -48.80
CA LEU A 237 7.31 -41.56 -49.96
C LEU A 237 7.38 -42.44 -51.22
N THR A 238 7.92 -43.66 -51.13
CA THR A 238 7.95 -44.59 -52.26
C THR A 238 6.55 -45.04 -52.70
N GLU A 239 5.61 -45.20 -51.77
CA GLU A 239 4.22 -45.53 -52.05
C GLU A 239 3.48 -44.37 -52.71
N LEU A 240 3.75 -43.13 -52.28
CA LEU A 240 3.22 -41.91 -52.91
C LEU A 240 3.69 -41.77 -54.37
N GLU A 241 4.97 -42.01 -54.67
CA GLU A 241 5.45 -41.98 -56.06
C GLU A 241 4.78 -43.07 -56.90
N TYR A 242 4.68 -44.30 -56.37
CA TYR A 242 4.03 -45.41 -57.08
C TYR A 242 2.56 -45.13 -57.40
N LEU A 243 1.83 -44.51 -56.46
CA LEU A 243 0.45 -44.07 -56.67
C LEU A 243 0.35 -42.98 -57.75
N ASN A 244 1.28 -42.03 -57.77
CA ASN A 244 1.26 -40.94 -58.75
C ASN A 244 1.45 -41.44 -60.19
N VAL A 245 2.27 -42.46 -60.42
CA VAL A 245 2.49 -43.04 -61.77
C VAL A 245 1.42 -44.05 -62.18
N SER A 246 0.65 -44.56 -61.22
CA SER A 246 -0.47 -45.48 -61.46
C SER A 246 -1.74 -44.69 -61.75
N HIS A 247 -1.92 -44.30 -63.01
CA HIS A 247 -2.93 -43.32 -63.47
C HIS A 247 -4.37 -43.60 -62.99
N ASP A 248 -4.75 -44.87 -62.84
CA ASP A 248 -6.09 -45.29 -62.39
C ASP A 248 -6.30 -45.21 -60.86
N GLU A 249 -5.25 -44.95 -60.07
CA GLU A 249 -5.28 -44.89 -58.60
C GLU A 249 -4.82 -43.53 -58.02
N ARG A 250 -4.90 -42.44 -58.81
CA ARG A 250 -4.44 -41.12 -58.36
C ARG A 250 -5.38 -40.50 -57.32
N LEU A 251 -4.98 -40.52 -56.05
CA LEU A 251 -5.83 -40.10 -54.92
C LEU A 251 -5.76 -38.61 -54.59
N PHE A 252 -4.58 -38.01 -54.75
CA PHE A 252 -4.31 -36.64 -54.33
C PHE A 252 -4.19 -35.71 -55.55
N ASP A 253 -4.84 -34.57 -55.45
CA ASP A 253 -4.70 -33.47 -56.41
C ASP A 253 -3.32 -32.83 -56.23
N HIS A 254 -2.92 -32.56 -54.99
CA HIS A 254 -1.57 -32.09 -54.65
C HIS A 254 -1.00 -32.79 -53.43
N VAL A 255 0.33 -32.93 -53.44
CA VAL A 255 1.13 -33.38 -52.30
C VAL A 255 2.12 -32.27 -51.97
N ILE A 256 1.87 -31.60 -50.86
CA ILE A 256 2.66 -30.48 -50.34
C ILE A 256 3.55 -31.02 -49.22
N PHE A 257 4.86 -30.92 -49.39
CA PHE A 257 5.85 -31.25 -48.38
C PHE A 257 6.35 -30.00 -47.67
N THR A 258 6.47 -30.12 -46.35
CA THR A 258 7.21 -29.17 -45.52
C THR A 258 8.15 -29.97 -44.61
N SER A 259 9.27 -29.41 -44.16
CA SER A 259 10.33 -30.17 -43.50
C SER A 259 10.58 -29.72 -42.08
N LEU A 260 10.64 -30.67 -41.14
CA LEU A 260 11.21 -30.46 -39.81
C LEU A 260 12.75 -30.55 -39.82
N GLY A 261 13.37 -30.91 -40.95
CA GLY A 261 14.81 -31.14 -41.04
C GLY A 261 15.72 -30.07 -40.40
N PRO A 262 15.41 -28.77 -40.52
CA PRO A 262 16.15 -27.69 -39.87
C PRO A 262 16.13 -27.68 -38.33
N THR A 263 15.11 -28.26 -37.68
CA THR A 263 14.98 -28.24 -36.21
C THR A 263 15.93 -29.23 -35.53
N GLU A 264 16.46 -30.19 -36.28
CA GLU A 264 17.26 -31.32 -35.77
C GLU A 264 16.58 -32.12 -34.63
N TYR A 265 15.26 -31.98 -34.48
CA TYR A 265 14.43 -32.66 -33.49
C TYR A 265 14.73 -34.16 -33.39
N THR A 266 14.83 -34.65 -32.15
CA THR A 266 14.96 -36.07 -31.81
C THR A 266 13.82 -36.56 -30.92
N ASN A 267 13.59 -37.87 -30.89
CA ASN A 267 12.46 -38.49 -30.18
C ASN A 267 12.33 -37.99 -28.73
N GLY A 268 11.20 -37.34 -28.41
CA GLY A 268 10.85 -36.89 -27.06
C GLY A 268 11.23 -35.45 -26.73
N GLN A 269 11.83 -34.70 -27.66
CA GLN A 269 12.20 -33.29 -27.47
C GLN A 269 11.11 -32.32 -27.94
N TYR A 270 9.86 -32.53 -27.52
CA TYR A 270 8.72 -31.70 -27.96
C TYR A 270 8.80 -30.24 -27.47
N GLU A 271 9.72 -29.93 -26.57
CA GLU A 271 9.92 -28.59 -25.96
C GLU A 271 11.00 -27.75 -26.67
N LEU A 272 11.50 -28.18 -27.84
CA LEU A 272 12.43 -27.36 -28.63
C LEU A 272 11.69 -26.16 -29.24
N GLU A 273 12.23 -24.95 -29.02
CA GLU A 273 11.67 -23.68 -29.53
C GLU A 273 11.46 -23.73 -31.05
N GLU A 274 12.36 -24.37 -31.79
CA GLU A 274 12.30 -24.48 -33.25
C GLU A 274 11.13 -25.35 -33.75
N VAL A 275 10.68 -26.32 -32.95
CA VAL A 275 9.51 -27.16 -33.28
C VAL A 275 8.22 -26.40 -33.04
N ASP A 276 8.14 -25.65 -31.93
CA ASP A 276 6.99 -24.79 -31.66
C ASP A 276 6.91 -23.63 -32.65
N GLU A 277 8.05 -23.08 -33.09
CA GLU A 277 8.10 -22.13 -34.20
C GLU A 277 7.49 -22.74 -35.47
N PHE A 278 7.94 -23.94 -35.88
CA PHE A 278 7.41 -24.65 -37.05
C PHE A 278 5.89 -24.84 -36.97
N ASP A 279 5.39 -25.34 -35.83
CA ASP A 279 3.96 -25.60 -35.64
C ASP A 279 3.15 -24.28 -35.73
N SER A 280 3.68 -23.18 -35.19
CA SER A 280 3.02 -21.87 -35.23
C SER A 280 2.94 -21.24 -36.62
N VAL A 281 3.88 -21.57 -37.54
CA VAL A 281 3.92 -21.05 -38.91
C VAL A 281 3.19 -21.95 -39.91
N PHE A 282 2.97 -23.23 -39.61
CA PHE A 282 2.29 -24.17 -40.50
C PHE A 282 0.91 -23.69 -40.99
N PRO A 283 0.05 -23.05 -40.17
CA PRO A 283 -1.22 -22.52 -40.65
C PRO A 283 -1.07 -21.52 -41.81
N GLN A 284 0.05 -20.80 -41.90
CA GLN A 284 0.37 -19.93 -43.04
C GLN A 284 0.65 -20.75 -44.30
N ILE A 285 1.35 -21.89 -44.20
CA ILE A 285 1.58 -22.80 -45.33
C ILE A 285 0.24 -23.26 -45.91
N LEU A 286 -0.67 -23.72 -45.06
CA LEU A 286 -1.99 -24.18 -45.48
C LEU A 286 -2.84 -23.04 -46.05
N THR A 287 -2.87 -21.90 -45.37
CA THR A 287 -3.62 -20.71 -45.80
C THR A 287 -3.17 -20.21 -47.17
N ASN A 288 -1.85 -20.04 -47.32
CA ASN A 288 -1.24 -19.41 -48.47
C ASN A 288 -1.25 -20.34 -49.69
N PHE A 289 -1.24 -21.67 -49.47
CA PHE A 289 -1.45 -22.64 -50.54
C PHE A 289 -2.84 -22.49 -51.20
N PHE A 290 -3.90 -22.40 -50.39
CA PHE A 290 -5.25 -22.24 -50.94
C PHE A 290 -5.46 -20.89 -51.62
N HIS A 291 -4.79 -19.84 -51.13
CA HIS A 291 -4.79 -18.53 -51.76
C HIS A 291 -4.24 -18.60 -53.19
N ILE A 292 -3.10 -19.26 -53.40
CA ILE A 292 -2.47 -19.37 -54.72
C ILE A 292 -3.13 -20.39 -55.64
N GLU A 293 -3.63 -21.52 -55.11
CA GLU A 293 -4.32 -22.54 -55.92
C GLU A 293 -5.57 -21.96 -56.61
N ARG A 294 -6.18 -20.94 -56.02
CA ARG A 294 -7.34 -20.21 -56.56
C ARG A 294 -6.96 -18.90 -57.28
N SER A 295 -5.66 -18.59 -57.35
CA SER A 295 -5.13 -17.40 -58.01
C SER A 295 -4.96 -17.58 -59.53
N ASP A 296 -4.54 -16.52 -60.22
CA ASP A 296 -4.41 -16.52 -61.68
C ASP A 296 -3.20 -17.35 -62.17
N LEU A 297 -2.20 -17.60 -61.30
CA LEU A 297 -1.13 -18.56 -61.55
C LEU A 297 -1.42 -19.84 -60.77
N ASN A 298 -1.99 -20.83 -61.46
CA ASN A 298 -2.23 -22.11 -60.81
C ASN A 298 -0.92 -22.92 -60.74
N LEU A 299 -0.39 -23.18 -59.54
CA LEU A 299 0.75 -24.08 -59.35
C LEU A 299 0.45 -25.47 -59.94
N SER A 300 -0.83 -25.85 -60.01
CA SER A 300 -1.31 -27.06 -60.65
C SER A 300 -0.90 -27.23 -62.10
N ASP A 301 -0.72 -26.16 -62.88
CA ASP A 301 -0.33 -26.32 -64.29
C ASP A 301 1.09 -26.89 -64.43
N ALA A 302 1.89 -26.82 -63.37
CA ALA A 302 3.22 -27.39 -63.35
C ALA A 302 3.18 -28.92 -63.11
N ARG A 303 2.02 -29.49 -62.75
CA ARG A 303 1.86 -30.91 -62.42
C ARG A 303 2.25 -31.80 -63.59
N LYS A 304 3.16 -32.75 -63.35
CA LYS A 304 3.57 -33.76 -64.34
C LYS A 304 2.97 -35.12 -64.00
N SER A 305 2.83 -36.00 -64.99
CA SER A 305 2.23 -37.34 -64.83
C SER A 305 3.05 -38.31 -63.96
N TYR A 306 4.31 -37.98 -63.66
CA TYR A 306 5.22 -38.82 -62.89
C TYR A 306 5.78 -38.14 -61.64
N SER A 307 5.55 -36.84 -61.46
CA SER A 307 6.10 -36.03 -60.37
C SER A 307 5.19 -34.83 -60.14
N SER A 308 4.72 -34.67 -58.90
CA SER A 308 3.69 -33.67 -58.53
C SER A 308 3.91 -33.13 -57.11
N PHE A 309 5.13 -33.23 -56.59
CA PHE A 309 5.46 -32.77 -55.25
C PHE A 309 5.69 -31.25 -55.26
N ILE A 310 5.03 -30.58 -54.34
CA ILE A 310 5.19 -29.16 -54.04
C ILE A 310 5.94 -29.07 -52.72
N PHE A 311 7.01 -28.29 -52.66
CA PHE A 311 7.72 -28.05 -51.41
C PHE A 311 7.37 -26.67 -50.89
N ALA A 312 7.13 -26.57 -49.59
CA ALA A 312 6.71 -25.35 -48.94
C ALA A 312 7.50 -25.09 -47.66
N ASP A 313 7.88 -23.83 -47.49
CA ASP A 313 8.44 -23.31 -46.24
C ASP A 313 7.79 -21.95 -45.93
N SER A 314 7.73 -21.61 -44.64
CA SER A 314 7.17 -20.35 -44.19
C SER A 314 8.05 -19.73 -43.11
N HIS A 315 8.18 -18.41 -43.16
CA HIS A 315 8.83 -17.65 -42.11
C HIS A 315 7.95 -16.48 -41.68
N VAL A 316 7.75 -16.34 -40.37
CA VAL A 316 6.92 -15.29 -39.77
C VAL A 316 7.81 -14.26 -39.09
N ILE A 317 7.64 -13.00 -39.46
CA ILE A 317 8.25 -11.86 -38.77
C ILE A 317 7.18 -11.27 -37.85
N GLU A 318 7.39 -11.40 -36.55
CA GLU A 318 6.49 -10.88 -35.52
C GLU A 318 6.97 -9.51 -35.03
N TYR A 319 6.06 -8.55 -35.01
CA TYR A 319 6.26 -7.28 -34.34
C TYR A 319 5.83 -7.39 -32.87
N PRO A 320 6.73 -7.15 -31.89
CA PRO A 320 6.49 -7.48 -30.48
C PRO A 320 5.60 -6.44 -29.77
N VAL A 321 4.33 -6.38 -30.16
CA VAL A 321 3.37 -5.43 -29.60
C VAL A 321 3.13 -5.62 -28.10
N GLU A 322 3.21 -6.85 -27.60
CA GLU A 322 3.01 -7.13 -26.17
C GLU A 322 4.10 -6.50 -25.31
N GLU A 323 5.35 -6.45 -25.80
CA GLU A 323 6.43 -5.75 -25.09
C GLU A 323 6.15 -4.25 -24.96
N LEU A 324 5.48 -3.65 -25.94
CA LEU A 324 5.01 -2.26 -25.88
C LEU A 324 3.87 -2.08 -24.87
N ARG A 325 2.86 -2.96 -24.90
CA ARG A 325 1.72 -2.92 -23.96
C ARG A 325 2.17 -3.05 -22.52
N GLU A 326 3.12 -3.95 -22.26
CA GLU A 326 3.72 -4.12 -20.93
C GLU A 326 4.42 -2.83 -20.44
N LEU A 327 5.02 -2.01 -21.31
CA LEU A 327 5.63 -0.73 -20.87
C LEU A 327 4.58 0.24 -20.31
N LYS A 328 3.41 0.32 -20.93
CA LYS A 328 2.29 1.12 -20.41
C LYS A 328 1.78 0.56 -19.09
N GLU A 329 1.62 -0.76 -19.00
CA GLU A 329 1.17 -1.40 -17.77
C GLU A 329 2.14 -1.10 -16.61
N GLN A 330 3.46 -1.24 -16.83
CA GLN A 330 4.46 -0.89 -15.83
C GLN A 330 4.43 0.60 -15.47
N TYR A 331 4.19 1.50 -16.43
CA TYR A 331 4.02 2.92 -16.14
C TYR A 331 2.74 3.22 -15.35
N SER A 332 1.66 2.49 -15.61
CA SER A 332 0.44 2.54 -14.82
C SER A 332 0.68 2.10 -13.38
N GLN A 333 1.52 1.08 -13.16
CA GLN A 333 1.92 0.66 -11.81
C GLN A 333 2.71 1.75 -11.09
N ILE A 334 3.64 2.45 -11.78
CA ILE A 334 4.35 3.60 -11.19
C ILE A 334 3.37 4.68 -10.70
N ILE A 335 2.34 4.99 -11.49
CA ILE A 335 1.31 5.97 -11.12
C ILE A 335 0.49 5.47 -9.92
N HIS A 336 0.18 4.18 -9.87
CA HIS A 336 -0.53 3.58 -8.74
C HIS A 336 0.31 3.61 -7.46
N GLU A 337 1.59 3.24 -7.52
CA GLU A 337 2.47 3.31 -6.35
C GLU A 337 2.64 4.75 -5.85
N LEU A 338 2.71 5.75 -6.75
CA LEU A 338 2.71 7.16 -6.33
C LEU A 338 1.43 7.56 -5.58
N GLU A 339 0.26 7.06 -6.01
CA GLU A 339 -1.03 7.30 -5.35
C GLU A 339 -1.04 6.72 -3.93
N GLU A 340 -0.57 5.49 -3.75
CA GLU A 340 -0.45 4.86 -2.43
C GLU A 340 0.55 5.60 -1.53
N ILE A 341 1.69 6.03 -2.09
CA ILE A 341 2.68 6.86 -1.39
C ILE A 341 2.05 8.18 -0.91
N ASP A 342 1.31 8.86 -1.78
CA ASP A 342 0.62 10.12 -1.45
C ASP A 342 -0.44 9.91 -0.37
N ALA A 343 -1.27 8.88 -0.49
CA ALA A 343 -2.31 8.55 0.48
C ALA A 343 -1.73 8.29 1.88
N VAL A 344 -0.65 7.53 1.96
CA VAL A 344 0.03 7.28 3.24
C VAL A 344 0.65 8.56 3.80
N ARG A 345 1.24 9.41 2.94
CA ARG A 345 1.83 10.68 3.36
C ARG A 345 0.77 11.66 3.88
N LYS A 346 -0.40 11.76 3.24
CA LYS A 346 -1.55 12.53 3.73
C LYS A 346 -1.93 12.12 5.16
N ASN A 347 -2.08 10.82 5.41
CA ASN A 347 -2.39 10.29 6.74
C ASN A 347 -1.32 10.65 7.79
N VAL A 348 -0.03 10.48 7.47
CA VAL A 348 1.07 10.83 8.39
C VAL A 348 1.09 12.34 8.69
N ASN A 349 0.88 13.18 7.67
CA ASN A 349 0.80 14.63 7.82
C ASN A 349 -0.35 15.02 8.78
N GLU A 350 -1.54 14.44 8.62
CA GLU A 350 -2.72 14.71 9.47
C GLU A 350 -2.50 14.34 10.94
N ILE A 351 -1.85 13.20 11.19
CA ILE A 351 -1.54 12.74 12.56
C ILE A 351 -0.56 13.70 13.24
N ILE A 352 0.51 14.11 12.55
CA ILE A 352 1.50 15.06 13.10
C ILE A 352 0.89 16.45 13.27
N GLU A 353 0.08 16.90 12.32
CA GLU A 353 -0.63 18.17 12.42
C GLU A 353 -1.54 18.21 13.66
N SER A 354 -2.31 17.15 13.88
CA SER A 354 -3.18 17.00 15.05
C SER A 354 -2.39 17.04 16.36
N LEU A 355 -1.21 16.44 16.38
CA LEU A 355 -0.30 16.45 17.52
C LEU A 355 0.22 17.88 17.80
N LEU A 356 0.65 18.60 16.77
CA LEU A 356 1.11 19.98 16.91
C LEU A 356 0.00 20.92 17.39
N ILE A 357 -1.23 20.76 16.89
CA ILE A 357 -2.41 21.53 17.35
C ILE A 357 -2.69 21.24 18.83
N LYS A 358 -2.64 19.97 19.24
CA LYS A 358 -2.91 19.56 20.62
C LYS A 358 -1.99 20.22 21.65
N PHE A 359 -0.71 20.42 21.31
CA PHE A 359 0.27 21.08 22.17
C PHE A 359 0.43 22.58 21.88
N ASN A 360 -0.49 23.17 21.10
CA ASN A 360 -0.50 24.59 20.73
C ASN A 360 0.80 25.08 20.07
N ILE A 361 1.46 24.20 19.29
CA ILE A 361 2.70 24.53 18.58
C ILE A 361 2.34 25.20 17.25
N SER A 362 2.50 26.52 17.24
CA SER A 362 2.22 27.39 16.09
C SER A 362 3.46 28.10 15.54
N GLY A 363 4.60 28.04 16.24
CA GLY A 363 5.85 28.63 15.76
C GLY A 363 6.43 27.89 14.55
N GLU A 364 7.22 28.60 13.75
CA GLU A 364 8.00 28.04 12.64
C GLU A 364 9.49 28.30 12.87
N ALA A 365 10.32 27.30 12.59
CA ALA A 365 11.77 27.43 12.54
C ALA A 365 12.32 26.89 11.22
N THR A 366 13.54 27.29 10.85
CA THR A 366 14.18 26.80 9.63
C THR A 366 14.59 25.34 9.82
N PRO A 367 14.11 24.40 8.98
CA PRO A 367 14.49 22.98 9.09
C PRO A 367 15.97 22.75 8.78
N THR A 368 16.48 21.58 9.15
CA THR A 368 17.88 21.20 8.91
C THR A 368 18.17 20.94 7.42
N MET A 369 19.45 20.97 7.03
CA MET A 369 19.88 20.64 5.66
C MET A 369 19.47 19.21 5.24
N GLU A 370 19.45 18.26 6.17
CA GLU A 370 18.98 16.89 5.90
C GLU A 370 17.49 16.86 5.52
N VAL A 371 16.66 17.69 6.17
CA VAL A 371 15.23 17.82 5.83
C VAL A 371 15.05 18.54 4.50
N PHE A 372 15.88 19.54 4.20
CA PHE A 372 15.89 20.21 2.91
C PHE A 372 16.17 19.24 1.75
N GLU A 373 17.23 18.42 1.86
CA GLU A 373 17.57 17.41 0.84
C GLU A 373 16.51 16.30 0.73
N PHE A 374 15.85 15.95 1.84
CA PHE A 374 14.73 15.02 1.83
C PHE A 374 13.56 15.54 0.98
N ILE A 375 13.08 16.77 1.22
CA ILE A 375 11.98 17.35 0.42
C ILE A 375 12.38 17.49 -1.05
N LYS A 376 13.64 17.83 -1.33
CA LYS A 376 14.18 17.89 -2.70
C LYS A 376 14.14 16.52 -3.38
N THR A 377 14.46 15.45 -2.65
CA THR A 377 14.40 14.07 -3.14
C THR A 377 12.96 13.63 -3.40
N GLU A 378 12.02 13.95 -2.50
CA GLU A 378 10.60 13.65 -2.67
C GLU A 378 10.01 14.34 -3.89
N TYR A 379 10.32 15.64 -4.09
CA TYR A 379 9.91 16.35 -5.30
C TYR A 379 10.42 15.65 -6.56
N ARG A 380 11.71 15.24 -6.57
CA ARG A 380 12.30 14.52 -7.70
C ARG A 380 11.63 13.18 -7.97
N ASN A 381 11.10 12.50 -6.95
CA ASN A 381 10.36 11.27 -7.15
C ASN A 381 9.03 11.53 -7.87
N ILE A 382 8.30 12.58 -7.51
CA ILE A 382 7.09 13.00 -8.24
C ILE A 382 7.46 13.45 -9.66
N GLU A 383 8.54 14.23 -9.81
CA GLU A 383 9.05 14.70 -11.11
C GLU A 383 9.39 13.57 -12.07
N LYS A 384 10.02 12.50 -11.57
CA LYS A 384 10.31 11.30 -12.37
C LYS A 384 9.07 10.68 -13.00
N VAL A 385 7.88 10.83 -12.39
CA VAL A 385 6.65 10.26 -12.94
C VAL A 385 6.20 11.04 -14.17
N TRP A 386 6.10 12.37 -14.12
CA TRP A 386 5.68 13.14 -15.29
C TRP A 386 6.80 13.30 -16.33
N THR A 387 8.07 13.32 -15.93
CA THR A 387 9.21 13.36 -16.87
C THR A 387 9.54 12.00 -17.48
N ASN A 388 8.87 10.93 -17.08
CA ASN A 388 9.08 9.60 -17.64
C ASN A 388 8.80 9.61 -19.15
N ASN A 389 9.75 9.10 -19.93
CA ASN A 389 9.63 9.03 -21.38
C ASN A 389 8.38 8.26 -21.85
N ILE A 390 7.89 7.26 -21.10
CA ILE A 390 6.69 6.49 -21.48
C ILE A 390 5.46 7.38 -21.63
N ALA A 391 5.26 8.37 -20.76
CA ALA A 391 4.14 9.30 -20.87
C ALA A 391 4.20 10.13 -22.16
N LYS A 392 5.41 10.58 -22.54
CA LYS A 392 5.65 11.27 -23.81
C LYS A 392 5.39 10.36 -25.00
N LEU A 393 5.82 9.10 -24.93
CA LEU A 393 5.62 8.10 -25.98
C LEU A 393 4.15 7.72 -26.15
N LEU A 394 3.36 7.83 -25.08
CA LEU A 394 1.91 7.67 -25.09
C LEU A 394 1.17 8.92 -25.56
N ASN A 395 1.84 10.05 -25.77
CA ASN A 395 1.24 11.37 -26.07
C ASN A 395 0.24 11.80 -24.98
N TYR A 396 0.60 11.61 -23.70
CA TYR A 396 -0.21 12.06 -22.57
C TYR A 396 -0.20 13.58 -22.47
N HIS A 397 -1.39 14.17 -22.56
CA HIS A 397 -1.54 15.62 -22.57
C HIS A 397 -1.25 16.22 -21.18
N SER A 398 -1.47 15.47 -20.10
CA SER A 398 -1.15 15.92 -18.74
C SER A 398 0.32 16.31 -18.58
N VAL A 399 1.24 15.50 -19.11
CA VAL A 399 2.69 15.76 -19.04
C VAL A 399 3.09 16.97 -19.86
N GLU A 400 2.59 17.08 -21.09
CA GLU A 400 2.87 18.23 -21.95
C GLU A 400 2.47 19.54 -21.26
N GLN A 401 1.29 19.56 -20.63
CA GLN A 401 0.81 20.74 -19.90
C GLN A 401 1.70 21.09 -18.69
N ILE A 402 2.16 20.10 -17.92
CA ILE A 402 3.10 20.33 -16.81
C ILE A 402 4.39 20.96 -17.34
N GLU A 403 4.98 20.38 -18.39
CA GLU A 403 6.23 20.87 -18.96
C GLU A 403 6.10 22.26 -19.58
N GLU A 404 5.01 22.54 -20.31
CA GLU A 404 4.70 23.87 -20.84
C GLU A 404 4.50 24.89 -19.72
N PHE A 405 3.74 24.54 -18.68
CA PHE A 405 3.49 25.43 -17.57
C PHE A 405 4.79 25.82 -16.85
N ILE A 406 5.66 24.84 -16.54
CA ILE A 406 6.97 25.09 -15.92
C ILE A 406 7.81 25.99 -16.84
N LYS A 407 7.85 25.69 -18.14
CA LYS A 407 8.64 26.45 -19.12
C LYS A 407 8.20 27.91 -19.26
N TYR A 408 6.91 28.19 -19.25
CA TYR A 408 6.38 29.55 -19.47
C TYR A 408 6.17 30.36 -18.19
N ASN A 409 5.93 29.71 -17.04
CA ASN A 409 5.56 30.41 -15.79
C ASN A 409 6.61 30.33 -14.68
N ILE A 410 7.61 29.43 -14.78
CA ILE A 410 8.57 29.15 -13.69
C ILE A 410 10.04 29.26 -14.15
N SER A 411 10.30 29.37 -15.45
CA SER A 411 11.64 29.26 -16.07
C SER A 411 12.73 30.22 -15.57
N GLU A 412 12.39 31.25 -14.80
CA GLU A 412 13.34 32.14 -14.11
C GLU A 412 14.13 31.42 -12.99
N ILE A 413 13.61 30.32 -12.44
CA ILE A 413 14.21 29.58 -11.32
C ILE A 413 14.64 28.19 -11.78
N GLN A 414 15.95 27.90 -11.75
CA GLN A 414 16.46 26.55 -11.96
C GLN A 414 16.37 25.75 -10.65
N PHE A 415 15.66 24.63 -10.65
CA PHE A 415 15.44 23.79 -9.47
C PHE A 415 16.75 23.40 -8.76
N GLU A 416 17.82 23.15 -9.52
CA GLU A 416 19.14 22.80 -9.00
C GLU A 416 19.78 23.93 -8.19
N LYS A 417 19.47 25.19 -8.52
CA LYS A 417 20.04 26.40 -7.90
C LYS A 417 19.28 26.85 -6.65
N ILE A 418 18.17 26.20 -6.32
CA ILE A 418 17.42 26.48 -5.09
C ILE A 418 18.31 26.13 -3.88
N GLY A 419 18.66 27.15 -3.09
CA GLY A 419 19.56 27.03 -1.95
C GLY A 419 18.89 27.22 -0.58
N THR A 420 17.62 27.63 -0.54
CA THR A 420 16.90 27.85 0.73
C THR A 420 15.61 27.05 0.79
N TYR A 421 15.20 26.70 2.01
CA TYR A 421 13.99 25.92 2.26
C TYR A 421 12.72 26.66 1.82
N ASN A 422 12.66 27.99 2.03
CA ASN A 422 11.51 28.80 1.62
C ASN A 422 11.39 28.89 0.09
N ASP A 423 12.51 29.02 -0.62
CA ASP A 423 12.51 29.02 -2.09
C ASP A 423 12.04 27.67 -2.64
N LEU A 424 12.41 26.56 -2.00
CA LEU A 424 11.94 25.21 -2.36
C LEU A 424 10.43 25.06 -2.16
N THR A 425 9.89 25.45 -1.00
CA THR A 425 8.44 25.41 -0.76
C THR A 425 7.69 26.32 -1.73
N SER A 426 8.19 27.53 -1.99
CA SER A 426 7.59 28.44 -2.98
C SER A 426 7.61 27.85 -4.39
N TYR A 427 8.70 27.18 -4.78
CA TYR A 427 8.79 26.51 -6.06
C TYR A 427 7.76 25.39 -6.20
N ILE A 428 7.64 24.49 -5.21
CA ILE A 428 6.64 23.40 -5.21
C ILE A 428 5.22 23.97 -5.36
N SER A 429 4.89 25.00 -4.59
CA SER A 429 3.60 25.69 -4.63
C SER A 429 3.30 26.30 -6.01
N ARG A 430 4.31 26.91 -6.65
CA ARG A 430 4.18 27.45 -8.02
C ARG A 430 3.91 26.35 -9.03
N VAL A 431 4.67 25.25 -8.99
CA VAL A 431 4.49 24.12 -9.90
C VAL A 431 3.08 23.56 -9.78
N ASN A 432 2.54 23.42 -8.55
CA ASN A 432 1.20 22.89 -8.29
C ASN A 432 0.07 23.62 -9.05
N ASN A 433 0.25 24.90 -9.41
CA ASN A 433 -0.77 25.69 -10.09
C ASN A 433 -1.01 25.33 -11.57
N PHE A 434 -0.27 24.36 -12.13
CA PHE A 434 -0.44 23.96 -13.54
C PHE A 434 -1.84 23.41 -13.87
N ALA A 435 -2.57 22.89 -12.87
CA ALA A 435 -3.88 22.29 -13.06
C ALA A 435 -5.01 23.29 -13.39
N GLN A 436 -4.75 24.60 -13.27
CA GLN A 436 -5.75 25.64 -13.54
C GLN A 436 -5.86 25.91 -15.06
N GLY A 437 -6.78 25.22 -15.75
CA GLY A 437 -7.19 25.60 -17.12
C GLY A 437 -7.41 24.50 -18.17
N VAL A 438 -7.38 23.22 -17.79
CA VAL A 438 -7.50 22.09 -18.76
C VAL A 438 -8.89 21.45 -18.70
N ALA A 439 -9.54 21.32 -19.86
CA ALA A 439 -10.77 20.54 -19.99
C ALA A 439 -10.44 19.04 -20.00
N GLN A 440 -11.11 18.24 -19.14
CA GLN A 440 -10.92 16.79 -19.05
C GLN A 440 -11.11 16.05 -20.39
N GLU A 441 -11.88 16.63 -21.32
CA GLU A 441 -12.14 16.09 -22.66
C GLU A 441 -10.90 16.00 -23.57
N LYS A 442 -9.79 16.66 -23.22
CA LYS A 442 -8.53 16.62 -23.99
C LYS A 442 -7.54 15.53 -23.53
N LEU A 443 -7.83 14.84 -22.43
CA LEU A 443 -6.95 13.82 -21.86
C LEU A 443 -7.15 12.49 -22.61
N LYS A 444 -6.04 11.79 -22.91
CA LYS A 444 -6.03 10.70 -23.88
C LYS A 444 -6.76 9.44 -23.40
N ASP A 445 -6.54 9.05 -22.16
CA ASP A 445 -7.12 7.85 -21.54
C ASP A 445 -7.25 7.98 -20.01
N GLU A 446 -7.72 6.93 -19.34
CA GLU A 446 -7.90 6.92 -17.88
C GLU A 446 -6.60 7.08 -17.09
N ILE A 447 -5.46 6.63 -17.63
CA ILE A 447 -4.16 6.78 -16.96
C ILE A 447 -3.70 8.25 -17.08
N ASP A 448 -3.88 8.88 -18.24
CA ASP A 448 -3.63 10.31 -18.44
C ASP A 448 -4.50 11.17 -17.51
N LYS A 449 -5.78 10.81 -17.35
CA LYS A 449 -6.69 11.44 -16.36
C LYS A 449 -6.21 11.28 -14.93
N LYS A 450 -5.79 10.07 -14.56
CA LYS A 450 -5.25 9.80 -13.22
C LYS A 450 -3.99 10.61 -12.97
N LEU A 451 -3.08 10.68 -13.94
CA LEU A 451 -1.85 11.48 -13.84
C LEU A 451 -2.17 12.97 -13.67
N PHE A 452 -3.08 13.52 -14.47
CA PHE A 452 -3.51 14.92 -14.39
C PHE A 452 -4.05 15.29 -13.00
N ARG A 453 -4.74 14.36 -12.33
CA ARG A 453 -5.27 14.56 -10.97
C ARG A 453 -4.22 14.31 -9.87
N LEU A 454 -3.40 13.28 -10.01
CA LEU A 454 -2.50 12.82 -8.96
C LEU A 454 -1.29 13.75 -8.75
N ILE A 455 -0.71 14.30 -9.81
CA ILE A 455 0.48 15.14 -9.68
C ILE A 455 0.21 16.41 -8.83
N PRO A 456 -0.87 17.18 -9.06
CA PRO A 456 -1.21 18.32 -8.19
C PRO A 456 -1.44 17.88 -6.74
N GLU A 457 -2.22 16.81 -6.52
CA GLU A 457 -2.49 16.29 -5.17
C GLU A 457 -1.19 15.91 -4.44
N ALA A 458 -0.26 15.23 -5.11
CA ALA A 458 1.02 14.84 -4.53
C ALA A 458 1.93 16.04 -4.21
N LEU A 459 1.92 17.08 -5.06
CA LEU A 459 2.66 18.31 -4.81
C LEU A 459 2.08 19.10 -3.64
N GLU A 460 0.75 19.16 -3.51
CA GLU A 460 0.07 19.78 -2.37
C GLU A 460 0.38 19.04 -1.06
N THR A 461 0.33 17.70 -1.06
CA THR A 461 0.71 16.89 0.10
C THR A 461 2.18 17.12 0.49
N LEU A 462 3.07 17.25 -0.51
CA LEU A 462 4.49 17.52 -0.27
C LEU A 462 4.71 18.94 0.28
N GLU A 463 3.98 19.94 -0.21
CA GLU A 463 3.99 21.30 0.32
C GLU A 463 3.51 21.33 1.79
N LYS A 464 2.40 20.62 2.09
CA LYS A 464 1.90 20.47 3.46
C LYS A 464 2.93 19.79 4.37
N ASN A 465 3.57 18.73 3.89
CA ASN A 465 4.66 18.05 4.61
C ASN A 465 5.83 19.02 4.89
N ALA A 466 6.21 19.82 3.89
CA ALA A 466 7.26 20.82 4.04
C ALA A 466 6.91 21.90 5.08
N SER A 467 5.65 22.32 5.14
CA SER A 467 5.15 23.24 6.18
C SER A 467 5.18 22.61 7.58
N LEU A 468 4.76 21.34 7.71
CA LEU A 468 4.82 20.63 8.99
C LEU A 468 6.25 20.50 9.52
N PHE A 469 7.24 20.28 8.66
CA PHE A 469 8.65 20.28 9.08
C PHE A 469 9.09 21.62 9.70
N LYS A 470 8.62 22.77 9.22
CA LYS A 470 8.91 24.07 9.83
C LYS A 470 8.33 24.19 11.24
N ARG A 471 7.11 23.71 11.43
CA ARG A 471 6.42 23.71 12.73
C ARG A 471 7.07 22.73 13.71
N VAL A 472 7.41 21.53 13.25
CA VAL A 472 8.14 20.55 14.07
C VAL A 472 9.53 21.07 14.43
N ALA A 473 10.21 21.80 13.54
CA ALA A 473 11.52 22.38 13.84
C ALA A 473 11.47 23.40 15.01
N ALA A 474 10.32 24.04 15.26
CA ALA A 474 10.11 24.96 16.38
C ALA A 474 9.83 24.25 17.72
N VAL A 475 9.70 22.91 17.74
CA VAL A 475 9.51 22.15 18.98
C VAL A 475 10.77 22.23 19.83
N GLU A 476 10.62 22.70 21.07
CA GLU A 476 11.75 22.90 21.99
C GLU A 476 12.41 21.58 22.43
N ASN A 477 11.59 20.56 22.74
CA ASN A 477 12.07 19.25 23.16
C ASN A 477 12.73 18.51 21.97
N GLU A 478 14.04 18.28 22.07
CA GLU A 478 14.85 17.68 20.99
C GLU A 478 14.45 16.23 20.67
N ASP A 479 14.16 15.41 21.68
CA ASP A 479 13.75 14.01 21.51
C ASP A 479 12.42 13.94 20.73
N CYS A 480 11.42 14.74 21.16
CA CYS A 480 10.15 14.89 20.48
C CYS A 480 10.32 15.36 19.03
N ARG A 481 11.13 16.41 18.83
CA ARG A 481 11.41 16.98 17.50
C ARG A 481 12.03 15.96 16.57
N SER A 482 13.03 15.22 17.04
CA SER A 482 13.74 14.19 16.27
C SER A 482 12.80 13.05 15.84
N VAL A 483 11.98 12.55 16.77
CA VAL A 483 10.99 11.49 16.45
C VAL A 483 9.95 11.98 15.45
N MET A 484 9.37 13.16 15.65
CA MET A 484 8.39 13.74 14.71
C MET A 484 8.98 13.97 13.31
N ILE A 485 10.23 14.45 13.20
CA ILE A 485 10.94 14.58 11.92
C ILE A 485 11.08 13.21 11.23
N ASN A 486 11.49 12.18 11.97
CA ASN A 486 11.65 10.85 11.41
C ASN A 486 10.31 10.20 11.01
N ILE A 487 9.22 10.51 11.71
CA ILE A 487 7.86 10.10 11.33
C ILE A 487 7.44 10.76 10.01
N LEU A 488 7.60 12.08 9.87
CA LEU A 488 7.30 12.82 8.62
C LEU A 488 8.18 12.37 7.44
N LYS A 489 9.43 11.96 7.71
CA LYS A 489 10.31 11.33 6.72
C LYS A 489 9.85 9.94 6.30
N GLY A 490 8.91 9.33 7.02
CA GLY A 490 8.44 7.97 6.75
C GLY A 490 9.46 6.89 7.15
N LYS A 491 10.45 7.18 8.01
CA LYS A 491 11.43 6.16 8.43
C LYS A 491 10.70 5.02 9.13
N LYS A 492 11.00 3.76 8.81
CA LYS A 492 10.34 2.59 9.41
C LYS A 492 10.69 2.43 10.89
N ASP A 493 11.98 2.31 11.20
CA ASP A 493 12.46 2.03 12.54
C ASP A 493 12.88 3.34 13.24
N ILE A 494 12.18 3.69 14.32
CA ILE A 494 12.46 4.86 15.16
C ILE A 494 12.52 4.39 16.61
N SER A 495 13.61 4.71 17.29
CA SER A 495 13.83 4.32 18.69
C SER A 495 12.72 4.88 19.60
N PRO A 496 12.16 4.06 20.52
CA PRO A 496 11.20 4.53 21.52
C PRO A 496 11.81 5.55 22.47
N LEU A 497 10.97 6.40 23.06
CA LEU A 497 11.37 7.48 23.97
C LEU A 497 11.50 7.04 25.44
N LEU A 498 11.61 5.73 25.71
CA LEU A 498 11.69 5.15 27.07
C LEU A 498 12.76 5.81 27.96
N GLY A 499 13.94 6.11 27.42
CA GLY A 499 15.01 6.78 28.16
C GLY A 499 14.63 8.19 28.62
N ALA A 500 14.10 9.00 27.69
CA ALA A 500 13.65 10.37 27.97
C ALA A 500 12.44 10.40 28.92
N LEU A 501 11.49 9.47 28.75
CA LEU A 501 10.34 9.29 29.64
C LEU A 501 10.78 8.96 31.08
N ASN A 502 11.70 8.02 31.23
CA ASN A 502 12.23 7.64 32.55
C ASN A 502 12.98 8.81 33.20
N ALA A 503 13.80 9.54 32.44
CA ALA A 503 14.52 10.71 32.94
C ALA A 503 13.54 11.80 33.44
N LYS A 504 12.51 12.15 32.64
CA LYS A 504 11.51 13.14 33.05
C LYS A 504 10.65 12.69 34.23
N SER A 505 10.30 11.40 34.29
CA SER A 505 9.59 10.82 35.44
C SER A 505 10.43 10.90 36.72
N GLN A 506 11.74 10.64 36.65
CA GLN A 506 12.65 10.79 37.79
C GLN A 506 12.82 12.25 38.23
N GLU A 507 12.89 13.21 37.30
CA GLU A 507 12.89 14.65 37.62
C GLU A 507 11.63 15.03 38.41
N ILE A 508 10.44 14.62 37.94
CA ILE A 508 9.16 14.87 38.60
C ILE A 508 9.10 14.18 39.97
N GLN A 509 9.57 12.95 40.10
CA GLN A 509 9.63 12.24 41.39
C GLN A 509 10.57 12.95 42.38
N THR A 510 11.70 13.48 41.90
CA THR A 510 12.65 14.22 42.72
C THR A 510 12.02 15.51 43.25
N LEU A 511 11.31 16.27 42.41
CA LEU A 511 10.57 17.47 42.83
C LEU A 511 9.46 17.14 43.84
N ASN A 512 8.66 16.10 43.58
CA ASN A 512 7.65 15.62 44.53
C ASN A 512 8.26 15.19 45.87
N THR A 513 9.46 14.60 45.86
CA THR A 513 10.17 14.22 47.09
C THR A 513 10.67 15.44 47.87
N LYS A 514 11.07 16.52 47.18
CA LYS A 514 11.41 17.81 47.81
C LYS A 514 10.19 18.54 48.38
N LEU A 515 9.01 18.32 47.80
CA LEU A 515 7.75 18.94 48.25
C LEU A 515 7.29 18.36 49.59
N LYS A 516 7.34 17.03 49.77
CA LYS A 516 6.91 16.33 51.00
C LYS A 516 7.42 16.93 52.33
N PRO A 517 8.74 17.15 52.55
CA PRO A 517 9.22 17.74 53.81
C PRO A 517 8.80 19.20 53.98
N THR A 518 8.57 19.92 52.88
CA THR A 518 8.11 21.31 52.90
C THR A 518 6.63 21.39 53.30
N GLU A 519 5.79 20.50 52.77
CA GLU A 519 4.39 20.35 53.19
C GLU A 519 4.27 19.95 54.66
N GLN A 520 5.15 19.07 55.14
CA GLN A 520 5.22 18.72 56.57
C GLN A 520 5.58 19.93 57.44
N LYS A 521 6.61 20.72 57.06
CA LYS A 521 6.96 21.96 57.77
C LYS A 521 5.82 22.97 57.78
N MET A 522 5.07 23.09 56.68
CA MET A 522 3.89 23.96 56.61
C MET A 522 2.78 23.46 57.54
N ALA A 523 2.57 22.14 57.64
CA ALA A 523 1.62 21.55 58.57
C ALA A 523 2.02 21.80 60.04
N GLU A 524 3.30 21.66 60.38
CA GLU A 524 3.85 21.99 61.71
C GLU A 524 3.71 23.49 62.03
N LEU A 525 3.98 24.36 61.07
CA LEU A 525 3.82 25.81 61.25
C LEU A 525 2.34 26.18 61.45
N ASN A 526 1.41 25.49 60.79
CA ASN A 526 -0.03 25.69 60.94
C ASN A 526 -0.59 25.28 62.32
N SER A 527 0.12 24.47 63.11
CA SER A 527 -0.28 24.19 64.50
C SER A 527 0.15 25.28 65.49
N LEU A 528 1.11 26.13 65.12
CA LEU A 528 1.66 27.18 66.00
C LEU A 528 0.60 28.20 66.47
N PRO A 529 -0.35 28.70 65.65
CA PRO A 529 -1.41 29.57 66.13
C PRO A 529 -2.31 28.94 67.19
N ILE A 530 -2.53 27.62 67.12
CA ILE A 530 -3.35 26.88 68.09
C ILE A 530 -2.61 26.80 69.44
N GLU A 531 -1.30 26.55 69.41
CA GLU A 531 -0.46 26.51 70.61
C GLU A 531 -0.32 27.89 71.26
N VAL A 532 -0.11 28.94 70.45
CA VAL A 532 -0.01 30.33 70.90
C VAL A 532 -1.32 30.78 71.55
N ASP A 533 -2.47 30.51 70.93
CA ASP A 533 -3.78 30.87 71.49
C ASP A 533 -4.05 30.17 72.83
N LYS A 534 -3.65 28.90 72.96
CA LYS A 534 -3.74 28.15 74.23
C LYS A 534 -2.88 28.81 75.32
N LYS A 535 -1.62 29.14 75.01
CA LYS A 535 -0.69 29.78 75.96
C LYS A 535 -1.19 31.16 76.40
N ILE A 536 -1.75 31.95 75.48
CA ILE A 536 -2.32 33.27 75.79
C ILE A 536 -3.57 33.14 76.66
N LYS A 537 -4.44 32.17 76.35
CA LYS A 537 -5.64 31.90 77.14
C LYS A 537 -5.29 31.57 78.60
N ASP A 538 -4.26 30.75 78.82
CA ASP A 538 -3.77 30.40 80.15
C ASP A 538 -3.24 31.63 80.88
N LYS A 539 -2.36 32.43 80.25
CA LYS A 539 -1.86 33.69 80.83
C LYS A 539 -2.96 34.69 81.17
N LEU A 540 -3.95 34.85 80.30
CA LEU A 540 -5.09 35.73 80.56
C LEU A 540 -5.96 35.22 81.71
N ASN A 541 -6.06 33.91 81.92
CA ASN A 541 -6.75 33.35 83.10
C ASN A 541 -6.01 33.72 84.40
N ASP A 542 -4.68 33.68 84.40
CA ASP A 542 -3.87 33.97 85.60
C ASP A 542 -4.02 35.42 86.08
N ILE A 543 -4.20 36.37 85.16
CA ILE A 543 -4.37 37.80 85.47
C ILE A 543 -5.85 38.24 85.50
N ASP A 544 -6.79 37.32 85.41
CA ASP A 544 -8.22 37.64 85.23
C ASP A 544 -8.81 38.40 86.43
N LEU A 545 -8.38 38.04 87.64
CA LEU A 545 -8.71 38.75 88.89
C LEU A 545 -8.12 40.18 88.92
N ASP A 546 -6.95 40.37 88.31
CA ASP A 546 -6.30 41.67 88.21
C ASP A 546 -7.03 42.56 87.19
N LEU A 547 -7.46 42.00 86.06
CA LEU A 547 -8.31 42.70 85.08
C LEU A 547 -9.66 43.12 85.67
N GLU A 548 -10.26 42.26 86.50
CA GLU A 548 -11.50 42.59 87.21
C GLU A 548 -11.30 43.74 88.21
N SER A 549 -10.22 43.68 88.98
CA SER A 549 -9.83 44.73 89.93
C SER A 549 -9.51 46.05 89.23
N TYR A 550 -8.81 45.99 88.10
CA TYR A 550 -8.48 47.14 87.26
C TYR A 550 -9.75 47.80 86.70
N ALA A 551 -10.64 47.02 86.07
CA ALA A 551 -11.90 47.51 85.52
C ALA A 551 -12.78 48.17 86.60
N LYS A 552 -12.88 47.55 87.79
CA LYS A 552 -13.65 48.09 88.91
C LYS A 552 -13.09 49.42 89.44
N LEU A 553 -11.78 49.52 89.63
CA LEU A 553 -11.16 50.74 90.10
C LEU A 553 -11.21 51.86 89.05
N ASN A 554 -11.03 51.53 87.77
CA ASN A 554 -11.13 52.50 86.67
C ASN A 554 -12.56 53.06 86.54
N ARG A 555 -13.57 52.20 86.76
CA ARG A 555 -14.97 52.61 86.90
C ARG A 555 -15.14 53.60 88.06
N ASN A 556 -14.58 53.32 89.24
CA ASN A 556 -14.71 54.20 90.40
C ASN A 556 -14.03 55.56 90.19
N ILE A 557 -12.85 55.61 89.55
CA ILE A 557 -12.16 56.87 89.19
C ILE A 557 -13.03 57.72 88.26
N LYS A 558 -13.79 57.09 87.36
CA LYS A 558 -14.62 57.79 86.38
C LYS A 558 -15.87 58.44 86.98
N TYR A 559 -16.45 57.88 88.05
CA TYR A 559 -17.75 58.34 88.59
C TYR A 559 -17.70 58.97 89.99
N LEU A 560 -16.62 58.80 90.76
CA LEU A 560 -16.46 59.37 92.10
C LEU A 560 -16.15 60.89 92.17
N PRO A 561 -15.43 61.53 91.20
CA PRO A 561 -15.02 62.93 91.30
C PRO A 561 -16.16 63.95 91.51
N ASP A 562 -17.30 63.75 90.84
CA ASP A 562 -18.45 64.66 90.95
C ASP A 562 -19.06 64.64 92.37
N ASN A 563 -19.12 63.45 92.97
CA ASN A 563 -19.62 63.24 94.32
C ASN A 563 -18.63 63.76 95.39
N GLU A 564 -17.35 63.58 95.13
CA GLU A 564 -16.26 64.06 95.97
C GLU A 564 -16.23 65.59 96.08
N GLN A 565 -16.34 66.30 94.96
CA GLN A 565 -16.37 67.75 94.92
C GLN A 565 -17.54 68.30 95.75
N LYS A 566 -18.73 67.71 95.59
CA LYS A 566 -19.93 68.11 96.33
C LYS A 566 -19.78 67.89 97.83
N LEU A 567 -19.21 66.75 98.25
CA LEU A 567 -18.97 66.45 99.66
C LEU A 567 -17.99 67.44 100.28
N LYS A 568 -16.92 67.79 99.56
CA LYS A 568 -15.95 68.80 100.00
C LYS A 568 -16.62 70.14 100.29
N GLU A 569 -17.42 70.66 99.37
CA GLU A 569 -18.14 71.94 99.56
C GLU A 569 -19.05 71.93 100.80
N THR A 570 -19.67 70.79 101.09
CA THR A 570 -20.50 70.60 102.29
C THR A 570 -19.66 70.53 103.56
N LEU A 571 -18.53 69.81 103.54
CA LEU A 571 -17.61 69.70 104.67
C LEU A 571 -16.93 71.04 105.01
N ASP A 572 -16.49 71.80 104.01
CA ASP A 572 -15.87 73.11 104.19
C ASP A 572 -16.84 74.08 104.89
N ARG A 573 -18.09 74.16 104.41
CA ARG A 573 -19.16 74.94 105.06
C ARG A 573 -19.44 74.48 106.49
N TYR A 574 -19.42 73.17 106.72
CA TYR A 574 -19.67 72.58 108.04
C TYR A 574 -18.56 72.93 109.05
N ILE A 575 -17.29 72.82 108.66
CA ILE A 575 -16.14 73.17 109.48
C ILE A 575 -16.11 74.68 109.74
N GLU A 576 -16.40 75.49 108.72
CA GLU A 576 -16.50 76.94 108.87
C GLU A 576 -17.54 77.30 109.94
N LYS A 577 -18.76 76.75 109.84
CA LYS A 577 -19.85 76.97 110.81
C LYS A 577 -19.45 76.67 112.26
N LEU A 578 -18.65 75.62 112.49
CA LEU A 578 -18.12 75.28 113.81
C LEU A 578 -17.10 76.30 114.34
N SER A 579 -16.22 76.80 113.47
CA SER A 579 -15.10 77.68 113.85
C SER A 579 -15.53 79.09 114.29
N ILE A 580 -16.55 79.68 113.65
CA ILE A 580 -17.08 81.03 113.93
C ILE A 580 -18.06 81.09 115.10
N GLY A 581 -18.34 79.96 115.76
CA GLY A 581 -19.18 79.89 116.95
C GLY A 581 -20.68 80.15 116.71
N LYS A 582 -21.17 79.89 115.49
CA LYS A 582 -22.60 79.99 115.13
C LYS A 582 -23.45 78.80 115.58
N VAL A 583 -22.89 77.89 116.37
CA VAL A 583 -23.56 76.71 116.94
C VAL A 583 -23.91 76.97 118.40
N ARG A 584 -25.11 76.58 118.85
CA ARG A 584 -25.59 76.80 120.23
C ARG A 584 -25.96 75.47 120.87
N GLY A 585 -25.42 75.19 122.06
CA GLY A 585 -25.70 73.95 122.79
C GLY A 585 -25.07 73.94 124.19
N ASN A 586 -25.82 73.47 125.18
CA ASN A 586 -25.37 73.45 126.57
C ASN A 586 -24.60 72.16 126.93
N ASP A 587 -24.83 71.09 126.18
CA ASP A 587 -24.20 69.78 126.30
C ASP A 587 -23.70 69.28 124.93
N LYS A 588 -22.94 68.18 124.91
CA LYS A 588 -22.28 67.68 123.68
C LYS A 588 -23.31 67.23 122.62
N ASN A 589 -24.42 66.63 123.03
CA ASN A 589 -25.41 66.09 122.09
C ASN A 589 -26.21 67.22 121.44
N SER A 590 -26.64 68.23 122.22
CA SER A 590 -27.30 69.41 121.66
C SER A 590 -26.37 70.21 120.72
N TRP A 591 -25.06 70.22 120.98
CA TRP A 591 -24.06 70.84 120.09
C TRP A 591 -23.90 70.10 118.76
N PHE A 592 -23.78 68.77 118.78
CA PHE A 592 -23.70 67.95 117.57
C PHE A 592 -24.96 68.09 116.70
N LEU A 593 -26.14 68.15 117.34
CA LEU A 593 -27.40 68.34 116.62
C LEU A 593 -27.48 69.72 115.96
N SER A 594 -27.10 70.79 116.66
CA SER A 594 -27.11 72.16 116.13
C SER A 594 -26.01 72.40 115.07
N ALA A 595 -24.89 71.69 115.18
CA ALA A 595 -23.83 71.70 114.17
C ALA A 595 -24.35 71.13 112.84
N GLY A 596 -25.23 70.13 112.88
CA GLY A 596 -25.69 69.40 111.69
C GLY A 596 -24.84 68.16 111.40
N THR A 597 -24.14 67.61 112.41
CA THR A 597 -23.20 66.49 112.23
C THR A 597 -23.86 65.25 111.63
N LYS A 598 -25.15 65.03 111.92
CA LYS A 598 -25.91 63.90 111.37
C LYS A 598 -26.08 63.98 109.85
N ASP A 599 -26.30 65.19 109.31
CA ASP A 599 -26.53 65.39 107.88
C ASP A 599 -25.26 65.12 107.08
N ILE A 600 -24.11 65.59 107.59
CA ILE A 600 -22.79 65.30 107.03
C ILE A 600 -22.49 63.79 107.03
N ARG A 601 -22.84 63.09 108.11
CA ARG A 601 -22.63 61.63 108.19
C ARG A 601 -23.45 60.89 107.14
N MET A 602 -24.71 61.26 106.94
CA MET A 602 -25.56 60.65 105.92
C MET A 602 -25.01 60.90 104.51
N GLU A 603 -24.42 62.08 104.24
CA GLU A 603 -23.82 62.39 102.94
C GLU A 603 -22.54 61.58 102.70
N ILE A 604 -21.70 61.40 103.73
CA ILE A 604 -20.53 60.49 103.68
C ILE A 604 -20.96 59.03 103.46
N GLU A 605 -22.01 58.55 104.14
CA GLU A 605 -22.55 57.19 103.99
C GLU A 605 -23.19 56.97 102.60
N ALA A 606 -23.86 57.98 102.04
CA ALA A 606 -24.44 57.89 100.70
C ALA A 606 -23.35 57.71 99.63
N ILE A 607 -22.29 58.51 99.68
CA ILE A 607 -21.16 58.41 98.74
C ILE A 607 -20.41 57.10 98.92
N SER A 608 -20.23 56.66 100.17
CA SER A 608 -19.65 55.37 100.54
C SER A 608 -20.42 54.19 99.89
N LYS A 609 -21.76 54.21 99.96
CA LYS A 609 -22.60 53.14 99.41
C LYS A 609 -22.73 53.18 97.89
N GLU A 610 -22.84 54.38 97.31
CA GLU A 610 -22.98 54.56 95.85
C GLU A 610 -21.72 54.15 95.08
N ASN A 611 -20.55 54.34 95.69
CA ASN A 611 -19.25 54.08 95.06
C ASN A 611 -18.50 52.88 95.67
N GLU A 612 -19.17 52.12 96.55
CA GLU A 612 -18.59 50.97 97.29
C GLU A 612 -17.25 51.29 97.99
N CYS A 613 -17.14 52.48 98.58
CA CYS A 613 -15.94 52.98 99.27
C CYS A 613 -16.16 52.96 100.79
N ASP A 614 -15.22 52.47 101.61
CA ASP A 614 -15.31 52.60 103.07
C ASP A 614 -14.87 54.02 103.52
N LEU A 615 -15.83 54.84 103.93
CA LEU A 615 -15.60 56.21 104.42
C LEU A 615 -15.85 56.35 105.93
N GLU A 616 -15.91 55.25 106.69
CA GLU A 616 -16.25 55.31 108.12
C GLU A 616 -15.21 56.09 108.93
N SER A 617 -13.94 56.00 108.55
CA SER A 617 -12.87 56.77 109.21
C SER A 617 -12.96 58.28 108.93
N LEU A 618 -13.52 58.71 107.78
CA LEU A 618 -13.82 60.12 107.50
C LEU A 618 -14.95 60.63 108.40
N SER A 619 -15.99 59.82 108.60
CA SER A 619 -17.10 60.14 109.50
C SER A 619 -16.62 60.36 110.95
N ARG A 620 -15.73 59.48 111.45
CA ARG A 620 -15.11 59.62 112.78
C ARG A 620 -14.18 60.83 112.88
N PHE A 621 -13.49 61.18 111.80
CA PHE A 621 -12.68 62.39 111.74
C PHE A 621 -13.56 63.63 111.93
N ILE A 622 -14.70 63.72 111.25
CA ILE A 622 -15.65 64.83 111.38
C ILE A 622 -16.27 64.93 112.79
N ASP A 623 -16.57 63.81 113.44
CA ASP A 623 -17.02 63.81 114.85
C ASP A 623 -15.98 64.41 115.80
N SER A 624 -14.71 64.11 115.56
CA SER A 624 -13.60 64.59 116.38
C SER A 624 -13.39 66.09 116.18
N VAL A 625 -13.48 66.57 114.93
CA VAL A 625 -13.49 68.01 114.60
C VAL A 625 -14.64 68.73 115.32
N THR A 626 -15.83 68.14 115.30
CA THR A 626 -17.01 68.69 115.98
C THR A 626 -16.81 68.75 117.50
N SER A 627 -16.25 67.69 118.10
CA SER A 627 -15.92 67.63 119.53
C SER A 627 -14.87 68.66 119.94
N TYR A 628 -13.83 68.84 119.13
CA TYR A 628 -12.78 69.84 119.36
C TYR A 628 -13.36 71.24 119.52
N TYR A 629 -14.19 71.68 118.56
CA TYR A 629 -14.80 73.00 118.61
C TYR A 629 -15.81 73.15 119.76
N PHE A 630 -16.54 72.09 120.11
CA PHE A 630 -17.41 72.09 121.29
C PHE A 630 -16.64 72.36 122.59
N TYR A 631 -15.53 71.64 122.83
CA TYR A 631 -14.75 71.82 124.04
C TYR A 631 -14.05 73.19 124.08
N LYS A 632 -13.57 73.69 122.93
CA LYS A 632 -13.02 75.05 122.81
C LYS A 632 -14.06 76.12 123.14
N TYR A 633 -15.31 75.94 122.70
CA TYR A 633 -16.43 76.79 123.08
C TYR A 633 -16.71 76.74 124.59
N LYS A 634 -16.77 75.54 125.20
CA LYS A 634 -16.99 75.38 126.65
C LYS A 634 -15.88 76.01 127.50
N VAL A 635 -14.62 75.95 127.06
CA VAL A 635 -13.52 76.69 127.69
C VAL A 635 -13.79 78.19 127.69
N LYS A 636 -14.14 78.77 126.52
CA LYS A 636 -14.48 80.20 126.41
C LYS A 636 -15.69 80.59 127.27
N GLU A 637 -16.69 79.72 127.38
CA GLU A 637 -17.89 79.94 128.21
C GLU A 637 -17.53 80.02 129.70
N VAL A 638 -16.71 79.07 130.21
CA VAL A 638 -16.26 79.05 131.62
C VAL A 638 -15.28 80.19 131.92
N GLU A 639 -14.49 80.63 130.94
CA GLU A 639 -13.57 81.78 131.07
C GLU A 639 -14.31 83.13 131.17
N LYS A 640 -15.51 83.28 130.60
CA LYS A 640 -16.27 84.56 130.64
C LYS A 640 -17.10 84.83 131.91
N GLY A 641 -17.22 83.87 132.83
CA GLY A 641 -17.78 84.07 134.18
C GLY A 641 -19.31 84.18 134.27
N GLY A 642 -20.00 83.05 134.44
CA GLY A 642 -21.46 82.98 134.68
C GLY A 642 -21.82 82.51 136.11
N LEU A 643 -22.94 83.01 136.63
CA LEU A 643 -23.45 82.95 138.02
C LEU A 643 -23.33 81.63 138.81
N ARG A 644 -23.15 80.47 138.18
CA ARG A 644 -22.98 79.18 138.89
C ARG A 644 -21.55 78.89 139.36
N ALA A 645 -20.55 79.62 138.89
CA ALA A 645 -19.14 79.43 139.28
C ALA A 645 -18.73 80.16 140.58
N LEU A 646 -19.63 80.91 141.20
CA LEU A 646 -19.40 81.66 142.45
C LEU A 646 -19.67 80.84 143.72
N ILE A 647 -20.25 79.63 143.62
CA ILE A 647 -20.71 78.88 144.80
C ILE A 647 -19.84 77.65 145.15
N LEU A 648 -18.92 77.20 144.27
CA LEU A 648 -17.94 76.15 144.58
C LEU A 648 -16.63 76.41 143.83
N GLY A 649 -15.50 76.54 144.52
CA GLY A 649 -14.18 76.93 143.99
C GLY A 649 -13.49 75.99 142.98
N LYS A 650 -14.16 75.56 141.91
CA LYS A 650 -13.66 74.59 140.90
C LYS A 650 -13.52 75.10 139.46
N ARG A 651 -13.43 76.42 139.22
CA ARG A 651 -13.29 77.03 137.87
C ARG A 651 -12.04 76.57 137.10
N LYS A 652 -10.86 76.54 137.76
CA LYS A 652 -9.60 76.12 137.14
C LYS A 652 -9.62 74.63 136.73
N GLN A 653 -10.28 73.76 137.50
CA GLN A 653 -10.39 72.32 137.20
C GLN A 653 -11.24 72.06 135.94
N LEU A 654 -12.36 72.77 135.77
CA LEU A 654 -13.23 72.63 134.59
C LEU A 654 -12.55 73.14 133.30
N ILE A 655 -11.87 74.29 133.34
CA ILE A 655 -11.10 74.80 132.20
C ILE A 655 -10.00 73.82 131.82
N LYS A 656 -9.26 73.28 132.80
CA LYS A 656 -8.22 72.28 132.55
C LYS A 656 -8.80 71.02 131.90
N LYS A 657 -9.91 70.49 132.41
CA LYS A 657 -10.59 69.30 131.85
C LYS A 657 -11.04 69.51 130.39
N TYR A 658 -11.65 70.67 130.07
CA TYR A 658 -12.08 70.93 128.70
C TYR A 658 -10.91 71.25 127.75
N LYS A 659 -9.83 71.89 128.22
CA LYS A 659 -8.59 72.04 127.43
C LYS A 659 -7.92 70.68 127.17
N GLU A 660 -7.89 69.78 128.14
CA GLU A 660 -7.40 68.41 127.97
C GLU A 660 -8.26 67.62 126.97
N HIS A 661 -9.59 67.73 127.05
CA HIS A 661 -10.46 67.10 126.06
C HIS A 661 -10.29 67.70 124.66
N ALA A 662 -10.20 69.04 124.52
CA ALA A 662 -9.91 69.66 123.23
C ALA A 662 -8.54 69.22 122.69
N GLY A 663 -7.50 69.15 123.53
CA GLY A 663 -6.18 68.66 123.13
C GLY A 663 -6.20 67.22 122.62
N LYS A 664 -6.95 66.31 123.28
CA LYS A 664 -7.09 64.92 122.82
C LYS A 664 -7.77 64.82 121.45
N GLU A 665 -8.82 65.60 121.22
CA GLU A 665 -9.49 65.64 119.91
C GLU A 665 -8.56 66.26 118.84
N GLU A 666 -7.80 67.30 119.18
CA GLU A 666 -6.79 67.91 118.30
C GLU A 666 -5.68 66.93 117.89
N ASP A 667 -5.16 66.14 118.83
CA ASP A 667 -4.15 65.12 118.56
C ASP A 667 -4.69 64.01 117.65
N TYR A 668 -5.96 63.60 117.84
CA TYR A 668 -6.62 62.64 116.96
C TYR A 668 -6.79 63.20 115.54
N ILE A 669 -7.23 64.45 115.39
CA ILE A 669 -7.36 65.11 114.08
C ILE A 669 -5.99 65.17 113.39
N LYS A 670 -4.93 65.65 114.07
CA LYS A 670 -3.58 65.72 113.50
C LYS A 670 -3.01 64.36 113.10
N SER A 671 -3.33 63.31 113.86
CA SER A 671 -2.86 61.94 113.57
C SER A 671 -3.58 61.29 112.39
N ASN A 672 -4.81 61.73 112.09
CA ASN A 672 -5.65 61.10 111.06
C ASN A 672 -5.85 61.96 109.79
N MET A 673 -5.40 63.21 109.77
CA MET A 673 -5.56 64.10 108.61
C MET A 673 -4.81 63.62 107.35
N LYS A 674 -3.67 62.92 107.52
CA LYS A 674 -2.87 62.37 106.41
C LYS A 674 -3.61 61.34 105.56
N TYR A 675 -4.55 60.58 106.15
CA TYR A 675 -5.30 59.53 105.44
C TYR A 675 -6.20 60.08 104.34
N TRP A 676 -6.61 61.34 104.47
CA TRP A 676 -7.49 62.03 103.53
C TRP A 676 -6.80 63.21 102.85
N ALA A 677 -5.46 63.29 102.94
CA ALA A 677 -4.68 64.45 102.48
C ALA A 677 -5.14 65.82 103.04
N ILE A 678 -5.86 65.82 104.16
CA ILE A 678 -6.34 67.04 104.86
C ILE A 678 -5.16 67.65 105.63
N HIS A 679 -5.09 68.99 105.68
CA HIS A 679 -4.07 69.72 106.45
C HIS A 679 -4.68 70.80 107.35
N ILE A 680 -3.86 71.35 108.27
CA ILE A 680 -4.29 72.33 109.27
C ILE A 680 -3.39 73.58 109.24
N ASP A 681 -3.99 74.75 109.08
CA ASP A 681 -3.33 76.05 109.14
C ASP A 681 -3.41 76.67 110.55
N THR A 682 -2.48 77.56 110.90
CA THR A 682 -2.42 78.22 112.22
C THR A 682 -3.45 79.37 112.32
N PRO A 683 -4.17 79.57 113.44
CA PRO A 683 -4.05 78.93 114.75
C PRO A 683 -4.98 77.71 114.97
N PHE A 684 -5.42 77.02 113.90
CA PHE A 684 -6.09 75.69 113.80
C PHE A 684 -7.30 75.75 112.83
N ASN A 685 -7.05 75.80 111.52
CA ASN A 685 -8.04 75.82 110.44
C ASN A 685 -7.86 74.61 109.53
N ILE A 686 -8.89 73.79 109.33
CA ILE A 686 -8.80 72.52 108.60
C ILE A 686 -9.11 72.76 107.13
N VAL A 687 -8.24 72.29 106.23
CA VAL A 687 -8.36 72.45 104.76
C VAL A 687 -8.42 71.08 104.09
N ILE A 688 -9.49 70.84 103.33
CA ILE A 688 -9.72 69.61 102.57
C ILE A 688 -9.29 69.85 101.10
N PRO A 689 -8.54 68.95 100.43
CA PRO A 689 -8.19 69.10 99.01
C PRO A 689 -9.29 68.61 98.05
N ASP A 690 -9.25 69.03 96.79
CA ASP A 690 -10.30 68.74 95.79
C ASP A 690 -10.41 67.26 95.37
N ASN A 691 -9.35 66.46 95.58
CA ASN A 691 -9.26 65.05 95.17
C ASN A 691 -8.90 64.09 96.34
N PHE A 692 -9.36 64.44 97.54
CA PHE A 692 -9.11 63.71 98.79
C PHE A 692 -9.58 62.23 98.87
N LEU A 693 -10.48 61.78 97.99
CA LEU A 693 -11.02 60.43 97.82
C LEU A 693 -10.47 59.71 96.57
N THR A 694 -10.18 60.42 95.48
CA THR A 694 -9.80 59.80 94.19
C THR A 694 -8.30 59.62 93.97
N VAL A 695 -7.44 60.40 94.63
CA VAL A 695 -5.98 60.38 94.42
C VAL A 695 -5.34 59.01 94.66
N ASP A 696 -5.86 58.25 95.64
CA ASP A 696 -5.33 56.94 96.02
C ASP A 696 -5.82 55.82 95.08
N LEU A 697 -6.99 56.01 94.46
CA LEU A 697 -7.54 55.08 93.46
C LEU A 697 -6.74 55.15 92.16
N ILE A 698 -6.38 56.36 91.69
CA ILE A 698 -5.57 56.56 90.49
C ILE A 698 -4.21 55.86 90.61
N LYS A 699 -3.54 56.00 91.75
CA LYS A 699 -2.27 55.30 92.00
C LYS A 699 -2.42 53.77 91.99
N LYS A 700 -3.52 53.24 92.54
CA LYS A 700 -3.79 51.80 92.55
C LYS A 700 -4.05 51.24 91.16
N VAL A 701 -4.75 52.00 90.30
CA VAL A 701 -5.01 51.61 88.90
C VAL A 701 -3.74 51.57 88.08
N GLU A 702 -2.86 52.57 88.20
CA GLU A 702 -1.54 52.58 87.54
C GLU A 702 -0.68 51.37 87.95
N VAL A 703 -0.60 51.04 89.25
CA VAL A 703 0.14 49.86 89.73
C VAL A 703 -0.45 48.55 89.23
N LEU A 704 -1.78 48.44 89.17
CA LEU A 704 -2.46 47.27 88.60
C LEU A 704 -2.20 47.13 87.10
N ARG A 705 -2.22 48.25 86.36
CA ARG A 705 -1.89 48.29 84.93
C ARG A 705 -0.48 47.78 84.68
N GLU A 706 0.49 48.30 85.42
CA GLU A 706 1.90 47.92 85.31
C GLU A 706 2.09 46.43 85.64
N ARG A 707 1.43 45.92 86.69
CA ARG A 707 1.46 44.49 87.05
C ARG A 707 0.87 43.60 85.95
N ILE A 708 -0.29 43.97 85.41
CA ILE A 708 -0.94 43.25 84.31
C ILE A 708 -0.02 43.22 83.09
N CYS A 709 0.53 44.37 82.69
CA CYS A 709 1.42 44.48 81.53
C CYS A 709 2.71 43.67 81.75
N ASN A 710 3.35 43.80 82.90
CA ASN A 710 4.57 43.05 83.21
C ASN A 710 4.34 41.54 83.20
N SER A 711 3.17 41.06 83.64
CA SER A 711 2.84 39.63 83.65
C SER A 711 2.62 39.08 82.23
N ILE A 712 1.79 39.76 81.42
CA ILE A 712 1.41 39.22 80.10
C ILE A 712 2.49 39.44 79.04
N PHE A 713 3.29 40.50 79.16
CA PHE A 713 4.36 40.83 78.22
C PHE A 713 5.75 40.36 78.68
N ALA A 714 5.90 39.66 79.81
CA ALA A 714 7.19 39.19 80.34
C ALA A 714 8.05 38.42 79.31
N ASP A 715 7.40 37.63 78.44
CA ASP A 715 8.07 36.77 77.46
C ASP A 715 8.28 37.46 76.09
N LEU A 716 7.87 38.73 75.95
CA LEU A 716 7.90 39.46 74.69
C LEU A 716 8.93 40.60 74.76
N ASN A 717 9.65 40.83 73.66
CA ASN A 717 10.71 41.83 73.61
C ASN A 717 10.09 43.24 73.69
N THR A 718 10.51 44.05 74.67
CA THR A 718 9.81 45.29 75.09
C THR A 718 9.79 46.41 74.04
N ASN A 719 10.55 46.30 72.95
CA ASN A 719 10.65 47.31 71.90
C ASN A 719 9.45 47.30 70.91
N ASN A 720 8.65 46.23 70.85
CA ASN A 720 7.53 46.09 69.90
C ASN A 720 6.15 46.33 70.53
N ILE A 721 6.11 46.78 71.78
CA ILE A 721 4.86 47.00 72.49
C ILE A 721 4.38 48.43 72.18
N ASP A 722 3.37 48.54 71.32
CA ASP A 722 2.72 49.82 71.02
C ASP A 722 1.96 50.34 72.24
N SER A 723 2.53 51.37 72.89
CA SER A 723 1.96 52.02 74.06
C SER A 723 0.59 52.63 73.77
N GLU A 724 0.37 53.17 72.56
CA GLU A 724 -0.88 53.81 72.17
C GLU A 724 -2.00 52.79 71.98
N LYS A 725 -1.67 51.61 71.43
CA LYS A 725 -2.61 50.48 71.32
C LYS A 725 -2.95 49.92 72.71
N LEU A 726 -1.98 49.83 73.63
CA LEU A 726 -2.24 49.44 75.02
C LEU A 726 -3.09 50.47 75.78
N ASP A 727 -2.83 51.77 75.61
CA ASP A 727 -3.64 52.83 76.21
C ASP A 727 -5.11 52.71 75.79
N LYS A 728 -5.36 52.44 74.51
CA LYS A 728 -6.72 52.21 73.98
C LYS A 728 -7.39 50.98 74.59
N ILE A 729 -6.63 49.89 74.79
CA ILE A 729 -7.15 48.66 75.41
C ILE A 729 -7.54 48.91 76.87
N PHE A 730 -6.69 49.59 77.64
CA PHE A 730 -6.91 49.85 79.07
C PHE A 730 -7.83 51.05 79.36
N ALA A 731 -8.20 51.85 78.36
CA ALA A 731 -9.19 52.92 78.49
C ALA A 731 -10.63 52.41 78.78
N SER A 732 -10.89 51.11 78.55
CA SER A 732 -12.18 50.47 78.84
C SER A 732 -12.37 50.25 80.35
N ASP A 733 -13.62 50.35 80.81
CA ASP A 733 -14.06 49.94 82.16
C ASP A 733 -14.75 48.56 82.15
N ASP A 734 -14.75 47.87 80.99
CA ASP A 734 -15.31 46.54 80.77
C ASP A 734 -14.22 45.47 80.66
N ARG A 735 -14.17 44.57 81.64
CA ARG A 735 -13.23 43.44 81.71
C ARG A 735 -13.24 42.57 80.44
N VAL A 736 -14.41 42.28 79.87
CA VAL A 736 -14.52 41.37 78.72
C VAL A 736 -13.86 41.98 77.48
N LYS A 737 -14.07 43.28 77.27
CA LYS A 737 -13.46 44.02 76.15
C LYS A 737 -11.95 44.14 76.31
N ILE A 738 -11.45 44.43 77.51
CA ILE A 738 -10.01 44.49 77.79
C ILE A 738 -9.39 43.12 77.50
N ARG A 739 -9.99 42.05 78.03
CA ARG A 739 -9.49 40.67 77.87
C ARG A 739 -9.45 40.22 76.40
N GLN A 740 -10.51 40.49 75.63
CA GLN A 740 -10.56 40.14 74.22
C GLN A 740 -9.50 40.90 73.41
N SER A 741 -9.38 42.21 73.64
CA SER A 741 -8.42 43.05 72.91
C SER A 741 -6.97 42.70 73.28
N LEU A 742 -6.71 42.31 74.55
CA LEU A 742 -5.41 41.76 74.95
C LEU A 742 -5.12 40.43 74.27
N ARG A 743 -6.09 39.51 74.16
CA ARG A 743 -5.91 38.23 73.46
C ARG A 743 -5.51 38.44 72.01
N GLU A 744 -6.25 39.29 71.28
CA GLU A 744 -5.96 39.60 69.88
C GLU A 744 -4.56 40.20 69.71
N ASN A 745 -4.21 41.19 70.53
CA ASN A 745 -2.91 41.85 70.48
C ASN A 745 -1.75 40.90 70.86
N LEU A 746 -1.93 40.04 71.87
CA LEU A 746 -0.93 39.06 72.28
C LEU A 746 -0.74 37.96 71.23
N THR A 747 -1.80 37.55 70.54
CA THR A 747 -1.73 36.54 69.47
C THR A 747 -0.90 37.05 68.31
N GLU A 748 -1.17 38.29 67.88
CA GLU A 748 -0.40 38.96 66.83
C GLU A 748 1.09 39.05 67.20
N LEU A 749 1.42 39.57 68.39
CA LEU A 749 2.80 39.73 68.86
C LEU A 749 3.55 38.40 69.02
N HIS A 750 2.90 37.34 69.51
CA HIS A 750 3.53 36.03 69.65
C HIS A 750 3.76 35.35 68.29
N LEU A 751 2.85 35.53 67.32
CA LEU A 751 3.05 35.02 65.95
C LEU A 751 4.15 35.79 65.21
N GLU A 752 4.24 37.10 65.40
CA GLU A 752 5.35 37.91 64.88
C GLU A 752 6.69 37.53 65.51
N ALA A 753 6.76 37.38 66.83
CA ALA A 753 7.98 36.98 67.53
C ALA A 753 8.49 35.59 67.10
N ALA A 754 7.59 34.71 66.66
CA ALA A 754 7.92 33.39 66.13
C ALA A 754 8.23 33.40 64.62
N ASN A 755 8.30 34.56 63.96
CA ASN A 755 8.46 34.71 62.51
C ASN A 755 7.43 33.91 61.68
N TYR A 756 6.23 33.70 62.22
CA TYR A 756 5.20 32.87 61.59
C TYR A 756 4.83 33.38 60.20
N PHE A 757 4.50 34.67 60.07
CA PHE A 757 4.03 35.26 58.82
C PHE A 757 5.08 35.21 57.71
N TYR A 758 6.33 35.57 58.05
CA TYR A 758 7.45 35.49 57.11
C TYR A 758 7.72 34.05 56.65
N SER A 759 7.81 33.11 57.60
CA SER A 759 8.08 31.70 57.30
C SER A 759 6.96 31.07 56.45
N MET A 760 5.70 31.49 56.68
CA MET A 760 4.55 31.01 55.92
C MET A 760 4.53 31.57 54.49
N GLU A 761 4.89 32.84 54.29
CA GLU A 761 5.02 33.43 52.96
C GLU A 761 6.15 32.78 52.16
N GLU A 762 7.31 32.55 52.78
CA GLU A 762 8.46 31.89 52.15
C GLU A 762 8.14 30.45 51.71
N LEU A 763 7.50 29.67 52.59
CA LEU A 763 7.08 28.29 52.27
C LEU A 763 6.03 28.26 51.15
N ASN A 764 5.05 29.17 51.16
CA ASN A 764 4.03 29.26 50.11
C ASN A 764 4.64 29.60 48.75
N LYS A 765 5.59 30.54 48.71
CA LYS A 765 6.31 30.89 47.49
C LYS A 765 7.11 29.69 46.96
N TYR A 766 7.85 29.02 47.84
CA TYR A 766 8.65 27.84 47.46
C TYR A 766 7.79 26.67 46.95
N ILE A 767 6.63 26.40 47.59
CA ILE A 767 5.66 25.41 47.11
C ILE A 767 5.10 25.79 45.74
N LYS A 768 4.74 27.07 45.55
CA LYS A 768 4.24 27.57 44.27
C LYS A 768 5.27 27.42 43.15
N ASP A 769 6.53 27.75 43.44
CA ASP A 769 7.62 27.65 42.46
C ASP A 769 7.88 26.17 42.07
N ILE A 770 7.94 25.25 43.06
CA ILE A 770 8.08 23.80 42.77
C ILE A 770 6.88 23.26 41.99
N ASN A 771 5.66 23.64 42.35
CA ASN A 771 4.47 23.19 41.62
C ASN A 771 4.47 23.70 40.18
N GLY A 772 4.91 24.94 39.94
CA GLY A 772 5.12 25.46 38.60
C GLY A 772 6.16 24.65 37.80
N GLU A 773 7.28 24.28 38.41
CA GLU A 773 8.27 23.39 37.77
C GLU A 773 7.70 21.99 37.47
N ILE A 774 6.91 21.42 38.39
CA ILE A 774 6.24 20.12 38.19
C ILE A 774 5.26 20.20 37.01
N GLU A 775 4.42 21.24 36.94
CA GLU A 775 3.47 21.43 35.84
C GLU A 775 4.18 21.54 34.48
N GLU A 776 5.27 22.31 34.41
CA GLU A 776 6.08 22.44 33.19
C GLU A 776 6.68 21.08 32.76
N LYS A 777 7.27 20.34 33.71
CA LYS A 777 7.87 19.03 33.44
C LYS A 777 6.83 17.96 33.11
N GLN A 778 5.63 18.05 33.69
CA GLN A 778 4.50 17.18 33.37
C GLN A 778 4.02 17.42 31.94
N LEU A 779 3.93 18.67 31.49
CA LEU A 779 3.59 18.98 30.10
C LEU A 779 4.61 18.40 29.11
N GLN A 780 5.91 18.50 29.42
CA GLN A 780 6.97 17.86 28.63
C GLN A 780 6.87 16.34 28.62
N TYR A 781 6.57 15.72 29.76
CA TYR A 781 6.34 14.28 29.88
C TYR A 781 5.14 13.82 29.03
N ASP A 782 4.02 14.52 29.13
CA ASP A 782 2.80 14.22 28.36
C ASP A 782 3.04 14.32 26.85
N MET A 783 3.89 15.27 26.43
CA MET A 783 4.34 15.38 25.04
C MET A 783 5.16 14.17 24.61
N LEU A 784 6.15 13.76 25.39
CA LEU A 784 6.95 12.56 25.11
C LEU A 784 6.07 11.31 24.99
N VAL A 785 5.10 11.13 25.90
CA VAL A 785 4.17 9.99 25.87
C VAL A 785 3.34 10.00 24.58
N LYS A 786 2.84 11.16 24.17
CA LYS A 786 2.01 11.25 22.96
C LYS A 786 2.83 11.08 21.69
N VAL A 787 4.04 11.64 21.62
CA VAL A 787 4.95 11.43 20.48
C VAL A 787 5.34 9.95 20.36
N ASP A 788 5.64 9.26 21.46
CA ASP A 788 5.98 7.83 21.46
C ASP A 788 4.79 6.94 21.06
N ALA A 789 3.58 7.30 21.50
CA ALA A 789 2.35 6.65 21.05
C ALA A 789 2.13 6.84 19.54
N THR A 790 2.33 8.06 19.02
CA THR A 790 2.25 8.37 17.59
C THR A 790 3.31 7.63 16.77
N ASN A 791 4.52 7.46 17.31
CA ASN A 791 5.54 6.60 16.71
C ASN A 791 4.99 5.18 16.51
N THR A 792 4.39 4.60 17.55
CA THR A 792 3.79 3.26 17.48
C THR A 792 2.60 3.19 16.50
N GLU A 793 1.67 4.14 16.58
CA GLU A 793 0.46 4.22 15.76
C GLU A 793 0.79 4.31 14.25
N THR A 794 1.78 5.12 13.90
CA THR A 794 2.16 5.35 12.49
C THR A 794 3.07 4.25 11.93
N PHE A 795 3.50 3.26 12.72
CA PHE A 795 4.46 2.23 12.28
C PHE A 795 3.96 1.45 11.05
N SER A 796 2.70 1.02 11.05
CA SER A 796 2.12 0.28 9.91
C SER A 796 2.11 1.12 8.63
N SER A 797 1.66 2.37 8.73
CA SER A 797 1.67 3.31 7.61
C SER A 797 3.08 3.56 7.09
N ARG A 798 4.06 3.82 7.98
CA ARG A 798 5.47 4.01 7.58
C ARG A 798 6.07 2.75 6.96
N LYS A 799 5.73 1.56 7.45
CA LYS A 799 6.16 0.29 6.84
C LYS A 799 5.63 0.15 5.41
N ASN A 800 4.34 0.40 5.19
CA ASN A 800 3.73 0.34 3.86
C ASN A 800 4.31 1.41 2.93
N PHE A 801 4.53 2.62 3.44
CA PHE A 801 5.18 3.72 2.72
C PHE A 801 6.53 3.31 2.12
N ASN A 802 7.38 2.64 2.91
CA ASN A 802 8.67 2.14 2.41
C ASN A 802 8.50 1.04 1.36
N LEU A 803 7.54 0.13 1.55
CA LEU A 803 7.24 -0.95 0.59
C LEU A 803 6.77 -0.39 -0.77
N HIS A 804 5.86 0.58 -0.76
CA HIS A 804 5.41 1.24 -2.00
C HIS A 804 6.56 1.99 -2.68
N TYR A 805 7.49 2.58 -1.93
CA TYR A 805 8.70 3.17 -2.50
C TYR A 805 9.65 2.13 -3.13
N GLU A 806 9.77 0.93 -2.54
CA GLU A 806 10.52 -0.19 -3.13
C GLU A 806 9.91 -0.60 -4.49
N TYR A 807 8.60 -0.84 -4.53
CA TYR A 807 7.89 -1.18 -5.78
C TYR A 807 7.92 -0.05 -6.81
N PHE A 808 7.72 1.19 -6.37
CA PHE A 808 7.82 2.37 -7.22
C PHE A 808 9.16 2.39 -7.97
N HIS A 809 10.28 2.21 -7.27
CA HIS A 809 11.61 2.17 -7.89
C HIS A 809 11.86 0.92 -8.74
N GLU A 810 11.37 -0.24 -8.31
CA GLU A 810 11.45 -1.50 -9.07
C GLU A 810 10.79 -1.37 -10.44
N HIS A 811 9.60 -0.78 -10.53
CA HIS A 811 8.90 -0.57 -11.80
C HIS A 811 9.68 0.34 -12.77
N PHE A 812 10.36 1.38 -12.26
CA PHE A 812 11.27 2.20 -13.10
C PHE A 812 12.46 1.38 -13.65
N GLU A 813 13.04 0.49 -12.83
CA GLU A 813 14.11 -0.39 -13.29
C GLU A 813 13.62 -1.40 -14.34
N ILE A 814 12.42 -1.96 -14.15
CA ILE A 814 11.81 -2.90 -15.10
C ILE A 814 11.62 -2.22 -16.45
N ILE A 815 11.04 -1.01 -16.48
CA ILE A 815 10.89 -0.24 -17.73
C ILE A 815 12.24 -0.02 -18.40
N SER A 816 13.27 0.37 -17.65
CA SER A 816 14.61 0.61 -18.18
C SER A 816 15.24 -0.66 -18.78
N LYS A 817 15.16 -1.78 -18.07
CA LYS A 817 15.66 -3.09 -18.53
C LYS A 817 14.91 -3.59 -19.77
N LYS A 818 13.59 -3.42 -19.82
CA LYS A 818 12.77 -3.82 -20.99
C LYS A 818 13.09 -2.99 -22.23
N ILE A 819 13.27 -1.67 -22.08
CA ILE A 819 13.69 -0.80 -23.18
C ILE A 819 15.08 -1.19 -23.72
N GLU A 820 16.00 -1.66 -22.86
CA GLU A 820 17.31 -2.16 -23.30
C GLU A 820 17.25 -3.54 -23.97
N ALA A 821 16.49 -4.48 -23.40
CA ALA A 821 16.35 -5.84 -23.90
C ALA A 821 15.62 -5.88 -25.26
N GLY A 822 14.59 -5.04 -25.45
CA GLY A 822 13.80 -4.94 -26.67
C GLY A 822 14.56 -4.39 -27.90
N LYS A 823 15.84 -3.98 -27.75
CA LYS A 823 16.64 -3.46 -28.87
C LYS A 823 17.12 -4.55 -29.84
N ARG A 824 17.22 -5.81 -29.42
CA ARG A 824 17.82 -6.88 -30.25
C ARG A 824 16.75 -7.69 -30.98
N THR A 825 16.84 -7.74 -32.31
CA THR A 825 16.03 -8.67 -33.12
C THR A 825 16.48 -10.10 -32.84
N LYS A 826 15.55 -10.99 -32.50
CA LYS A 826 15.81 -12.42 -32.32
C LYS A 826 15.39 -13.15 -33.59
N LYS A 827 16.35 -13.77 -34.27
CA LYS A 827 16.11 -14.55 -35.49
C LYS A 827 16.11 -16.03 -35.15
N GLY A 828 14.95 -16.66 -35.24
CA GLY A 828 14.77 -18.12 -35.23
C GLY A 828 14.76 -18.71 -36.64
N ILE A 829 14.47 -20.00 -36.75
CA ILE A 829 14.50 -20.74 -38.02
C ILE A 829 13.25 -20.42 -38.85
N TYR A 830 12.08 -20.47 -38.21
CA TYR A 830 10.79 -20.20 -38.84
C TYR A 830 10.17 -18.91 -38.34
N LYS A 831 10.65 -18.35 -37.23
CA LYS A 831 10.12 -17.10 -36.69
C LYS A 831 11.21 -16.09 -36.39
N THR A 832 11.00 -14.83 -36.76
CA THR A 832 11.85 -13.71 -36.33
C THR A 832 11.02 -12.76 -35.48
N LYS A 833 11.42 -12.55 -34.23
CA LYS A 833 10.84 -11.52 -33.37
C LYS A 833 11.61 -10.22 -33.56
N PHE A 834 10.95 -9.22 -34.15
CA PHE A 834 11.55 -7.92 -34.44
C PHE A 834 12.01 -7.23 -33.16
N GLY A 835 13.17 -6.60 -33.18
CA GLY A 835 13.66 -5.77 -32.08
C GLY A 835 13.91 -4.33 -32.53
N SER A 836 14.36 -3.46 -31.63
CA SER A 836 14.48 -2.01 -31.88
C SER A 836 13.14 -1.35 -32.19
N VAL A 837 12.10 -1.86 -31.54
CA VAL A 837 10.73 -1.34 -31.54
C VAL A 837 10.75 0.13 -31.21
N ASN A 838 10.19 0.99 -32.06
CA ASN A 838 10.06 2.40 -31.74
C ASN A 838 8.92 2.60 -30.73
N PRO A 839 9.19 3.00 -29.48
CA PRO A 839 8.13 3.19 -28.50
C PRO A 839 7.18 4.33 -28.89
N GLN A 840 7.54 5.21 -29.84
CA GLN A 840 6.67 6.30 -30.31
C GLN A 840 5.40 5.81 -31.00
N ILE A 841 5.38 4.54 -31.44
CA ILE A 841 4.18 3.95 -32.03
C ILE A 841 3.26 3.31 -30.98
N LEU A 842 3.61 3.37 -29.69
CA LEU A 842 2.84 2.77 -28.59
C LEU A 842 1.38 3.26 -28.59
N SER A 843 1.14 4.51 -28.96
CA SER A 843 -0.22 5.06 -29.10
C SER A 843 -1.05 4.45 -30.24
N LEU A 844 -0.42 3.83 -31.24
CA LEU A 844 -1.07 3.26 -32.42
C LEU A 844 -1.42 1.78 -32.25
N VAL A 845 -0.73 1.11 -31.33
CA VAL A 845 -0.93 -0.31 -31.03
C VAL A 845 -2.00 -0.57 -29.97
N GLU A 846 -2.56 0.52 -29.43
CA GLU A 846 -3.68 0.52 -28.51
C GLU A 846 -5.01 0.45 -29.26
N GLY A 847 -5.97 -0.30 -28.73
CA GLY A 847 -7.33 -0.29 -29.26
C GLY A 847 -7.94 1.09 -29.03
N ARG A 848 -8.62 1.65 -30.03
CA ARG A 848 -9.46 2.82 -29.80
C ARG A 848 -10.68 2.36 -29.01
N SER A 849 -10.97 3.02 -27.89
CA SER A 849 -12.17 2.77 -27.05
C SER A 849 -13.49 2.79 -27.84
N ASP A 850 -13.46 3.43 -29.00
CA ASP A 850 -14.65 3.77 -29.79
C ASP A 850 -14.91 2.74 -30.90
N THR A 851 -14.04 1.74 -31.06
CA THR A 851 -14.15 0.70 -32.08
C THR A 851 -13.92 -0.69 -31.48
N ASN A 852 -14.84 -1.63 -31.70
CA ASN A 852 -14.66 -3.05 -31.34
C ASN A 852 -13.57 -3.78 -32.16
N ALA A 853 -12.81 -3.05 -32.99
CA ALA A 853 -11.75 -3.63 -33.81
C ALA A 853 -10.45 -3.70 -33.01
N SER A 854 -9.92 -4.91 -32.83
CA SER A 854 -8.59 -5.13 -32.27
C SER A 854 -7.53 -4.48 -33.15
N PRO A 855 -6.58 -3.72 -32.57
CA PRO A 855 -5.54 -3.03 -33.35
C PRO A 855 -4.59 -4.05 -34.00
N ASP A 856 -4.21 -3.76 -35.24
CA ASP A 856 -3.31 -4.57 -36.04
C ASP A 856 -2.21 -3.71 -36.70
N MET A 857 -1.30 -4.35 -37.44
CA MET A 857 -0.19 -3.69 -38.13
C MET A 857 -0.66 -2.64 -39.15
N GLY A 858 -1.90 -2.73 -39.65
CA GLY A 858 -2.51 -1.73 -40.53
C GLY A 858 -2.72 -0.37 -39.86
N ASN A 859 -2.81 -0.32 -38.52
CA ASN A 859 -2.85 0.95 -37.78
C ASN A 859 -1.60 1.82 -38.03
N LEU A 860 -0.49 1.23 -38.45
CA LEU A 860 0.77 1.92 -38.73
C LEU A 860 0.83 2.56 -40.12
N ASP A 861 -0.08 2.19 -41.03
CA ASP A 861 -0.05 2.59 -42.44
C ASP A 861 -0.22 4.10 -42.65
N MET A 862 -0.88 4.78 -41.72
CA MET A 862 -1.25 6.20 -41.85
C MET A 862 -0.40 7.13 -40.98
N ASP A 863 0.42 6.59 -40.06
CA ASP A 863 1.28 7.36 -39.18
C ASP A 863 2.72 7.46 -39.71
N LYS A 864 3.38 8.60 -39.47
CA LYS A 864 4.76 8.82 -39.93
C LYS A 864 5.76 7.91 -39.22
N ASN A 865 5.66 7.77 -37.89
CA ASN A 865 6.54 6.90 -37.12
C ASN A 865 6.17 5.43 -37.36
N GLY A 866 4.87 5.15 -37.52
CA GLY A 866 4.36 3.86 -37.96
C GLY A 866 5.01 3.40 -39.27
N LYS A 867 4.99 4.22 -40.33
CA LYS A 867 5.65 3.90 -41.60
C LYS A 867 7.15 3.67 -41.48
N LEU A 868 7.86 4.44 -40.66
CA LEU A 868 9.29 4.23 -40.43
C LEU A 868 9.57 2.85 -39.79
N GLU A 869 8.69 2.38 -38.90
CA GLU A 869 8.79 1.02 -38.36
C GLU A 869 8.44 -0.04 -39.41
N LEU A 870 7.39 0.18 -40.20
CA LEU A 870 7.04 -0.71 -41.31
C LEU A 870 8.18 -0.82 -42.33
N ASP A 871 8.89 0.26 -42.64
CA ASP A 871 10.04 0.24 -43.55
C ASP A 871 11.17 -0.66 -43.01
N LYS A 872 11.41 -0.67 -41.70
CA LYS A 872 12.38 -1.60 -41.08
C LYS A 872 11.92 -3.04 -41.22
N LEU A 873 10.64 -3.33 -40.98
CA LEU A 873 10.06 -4.66 -41.17
C LEU A 873 10.09 -5.11 -42.63
N ILE A 874 9.82 -4.22 -43.59
CA ILE A 874 9.92 -4.47 -45.03
C ILE A 874 11.37 -4.82 -45.40
N ASN A 875 12.35 -4.10 -44.88
CA ASN A 875 13.77 -4.40 -45.12
C ASN A 875 14.17 -5.75 -44.51
N LEU A 876 13.67 -6.07 -43.33
CA LEU A 876 13.87 -7.38 -42.72
C LEU A 876 13.24 -8.48 -43.59
N ALA A 877 11.99 -8.32 -44.03
CA ALA A 877 11.32 -9.26 -44.93
C ALA A 877 12.08 -9.46 -46.26
N LYS A 878 12.60 -8.38 -46.85
CA LYS A 878 13.47 -8.42 -48.04
C LYS A 878 14.79 -9.15 -47.79
N SER A 879 15.30 -9.18 -46.56
CA SER A 879 16.48 -9.97 -46.23
C SER A 879 16.15 -11.43 -45.93
N THR A 880 15.00 -11.70 -45.32
CA THR A 880 14.62 -13.03 -44.81
C THR A 880 14.03 -13.94 -45.89
N TYR A 881 13.37 -13.41 -46.92
CA TYR A 881 12.75 -14.28 -47.95
C TYR A 881 13.77 -15.17 -48.67
N GLN A 882 15.05 -14.76 -48.70
CA GLN A 882 16.13 -15.53 -49.34
C GLN A 882 16.38 -16.86 -48.65
N ASP A 883 16.18 -16.91 -47.33
CA ASP A 883 16.38 -18.12 -46.52
C ASP A 883 15.33 -19.20 -46.84
N LEU A 884 14.15 -18.81 -47.36
CA LEU A 884 13.04 -19.74 -47.67
C LEU A 884 13.31 -20.68 -48.83
N PHE A 885 14.22 -20.33 -49.74
CA PHE A 885 14.63 -21.22 -50.82
C PHE A 885 15.99 -21.89 -50.55
N GLU A 886 16.50 -21.86 -49.32
CA GLU A 886 17.60 -22.73 -48.92
C GLU A 886 17.18 -24.20 -49.05
N SER A 887 17.99 -25.01 -49.75
CA SER A 887 17.61 -26.39 -50.12
C SER A 887 17.29 -27.26 -48.90
N ARG A 888 18.13 -27.23 -47.85
CA ARG A 888 17.92 -28.01 -46.62
C ARG A 888 16.64 -27.59 -45.89
N LYS A 889 16.34 -26.29 -45.86
CA LYS A 889 15.15 -25.74 -45.20
C LYS A 889 13.86 -26.10 -45.91
N LEU A 890 13.86 -25.98 -47.23
CA LEU A 890 12.76 -26.38 -48.09
C LEU A 890 12.55 -27.91 -48.14
N GLY A 891 13.53 -28.70 -47.67
CA GLY A 891 13.49 -30.16 -47.66
C GLY A 891 13.91 -30.83 -48.98
N VAL A 892 14.64 -30.11 -49.84
CA VAL A 892 15.08 -30.57 -51.16
C VAL A 892 16.59 -30.68 -51.26
N ASN A 893 17.09 -31.64 -52.03
CA ASN A 893 18.53 -31.88 -52.17
C ASN A 893 19.18 -30.82 -53.08
N SER A 894 18.49 -30.40 -54.13
CA SER A 894 19.01 -29.41 -55.07
C SER A 894 17.88 -28.59 -55.68
N LEU A 895 18.10 -27.27 -55.80
CA LEU A 895 17.16 -26.37 -56.50
C LEU A 895 17.25 -26.50 -58.02
N LYS A 896 18.39 -26.97 -58.51
CA LYS A 896 18.68 -27.22 -59.92
C LYS A 896 19.63 -28.39 -60.04
N VAL A 897 19.46 -29.20 -61.07
CA VAL A 897 20.27 -30.41 -61.30
C VAL A 897 20.85 -30.34 -62.71
N SER A 898 22.17 -30.50 -62.84
CA SER A 898 22.83 -30.56 -64.14
C SER A 898 22.63 -31.93 -64.78
N ILE A 899 22.16 -31.95 -66.03
CA ILE A 899 21.81 -33.16 -66.81
C ILE A 899 22.85 -33.43 -67.92
N GLY A 900 23.65 -32.43 -68.25
CA GLY A 900 24.77 -32.48 -69.18
C GLY A 900 25.52 -31.15 -69.15
N ASP A 901 26.29 -30.87 -70.21
CA ASP A 901 27.11 -29.65 -70.26
C ASP A 901 26.27 -28.35 -70.31
N THR A 902 25.11 -28.40 -70.96
CA THR A 902 24.22 -27.23 -71.16
C THR A 902 22.82 -27.41 -70.58
N GLU A 903 22.37 -28.64 -70.37
CA GLU A 903 21.01 -28.94 -69.91
C GLU A 903 20.93 -29.06 -68.39
N ARG A 904 19.85 -28.50 -67.82
CA ARG A 904 19.58 -28.52 -66.38
C ARG A 904 18.09 -28.76 -66.14
N TRP A 905 17.77 -29.54 -65.12
CA TRP A 905 16.43 -29.59 -64.56
C TRP A 905 16.26 -28.51 -63.48
N THR A 906 15.08 -27.91 -63.46
CA THR A 906 14.66 -26.86 -62.53
C THR A 906 13.19 -27.10 -62.15
N PHE A 907 12.74 -26.47 -61.08
CA PHE A 907 11.31 -26.43 -60.74
C PHE A 907 10.48 -25.85 -61.89
N GLY A 908 9.21 -26.29 -61.97
CA GLY A 908 8.30 -25.88 -63.03
C GLY A 908 7.68 -24.50 -62.77
N LYS A 909 7.27 -24.26 -61.52
CA LYS A 909 6.73 -22.98 -61.04
C LYS A 909 7.15 -22.74 -59.60
N ALA A 910 7.17 -21.47 -59.19
CA ALA A 910 7.37 -21.09 -57.80
C ALA A 910 6.46 -19.92 -57.40
N ALA A 911 6.12 -19.83 -56.12
CA ALA A 911 5.34 -18.71 -55.60
C ALA A 911 5.88 -18.26 -54.24
N LEU A 912 5.91 -16.95 -54.01
CA LEU A 912 6.05 -16.36 -52.69
C LEU A 912 4.75 -15.64 -52.34
N VAL A 913 4.15 -16.02 -51.22
CA VAL A 913 2.96 -15.35 -50.67
C VAL A 913 3.39 -14.48 -49.51
N VAL A 914 2.96 -13.22 -49.51
CA VAL A 914 3.20 -12.26 -48.44
C VAL A 914 1.89 -11.96 -47.73
N SER A 915 1.74 -12.38 -46.48
CA SER A 915 0.57 -12.05 -45.67
C SER A 915 0.92 -11.04 -44.59
N SER A 916 0.17 -9.94 -44.52
CA SER A 916 0.31 -8.89 -43.50
C SER A 916 -0.99 -8.11 -43.44
N THR A 917 -1.47 -7.72 -42.26
CA THR A 917 -2.65 -6.84 -42.13
C THR A 917 -2.39 -5.43 -42.71
N SER A 918 -1.14 -4.96 -42.69
CA SER A 918 -0.70 -3.70 -43.30
C SER A 918 -0.79 -3.72 -44.83
N GLY A 919 -1.58 -2.80 -45.39
CA GLY A 919 -1.65 -2.58 -46.83
C GLY A 919 -0.37 -1.96 -47.39
N TYR A 920 0.30 -1.13 -46.59
CA TYR A 920 1.59 -0.54 -46.95
C TYR A 920 2.69 -1.59 -47.14
N VAL A 921 2.87 -2.51 -46.16
CA VAL A 921 3.84 -3.62 -46.25
C VAL A 921 3.60 -4.46 -47.49
N ARG A 922 2.33 -4.86 -47.73
CA ARG A 922 1.94 -5.63 -48.92
C ARG A 922 2.34 -4.88 -50.21
N SER A 923 1.97 -3.61 -50.33
CA SER A 923 2.25 -2.83 -51.54
C SER A 923 3.75 -2.63 -51.79
N GLU A 924 4.54 -2.35 -50.76
CA GLU A 924 5.98 -2.10 -50.91
C GLU A 924 6.79 -3.37 -51.19
N LEU A 925 6.41 -4.51 -50.63
CA LEU A 925 7.03 -5.79 -50.99
C LEU A 925 6.68 -6.20 -52.43
N MET A 926 5.47 -5.90 -52.91
CA MET A 926 5.10 -6.13 -54.32
C MET A 926 5.89 -5.31 -55.33
N LYS A 927 6.39 -4.13 -54.95
CA LYS A 927 7.23 -3.27 -55.81
C LYS A 927 8.70 -3.72 -55.88
N SER A 928 9.08 -4.71 -55.08
CA SER A 928 10.46 -5.19 -55.00
C SER A 928 10.85 -6.10 -56.17
N MET A 929 12.15 -6.42 -56.28
CA MET A 929 12.67 -7.35 -57.29
C MET A 929 12.53 -8.83 -56.90
N ILE A 930 11.81 -9.15 -55.82
CA ILE A 930 11.73 -10.52 -55.27
C ILE A 930 11.31 -11.57 -56.32
N SER A 931 10.30 -11.28 -57.15
CA SER A 931 9.87 -12.21 -58.20
C SER A 931 10.96 -12.44 -59.27
N VAL A 932 11.76 -11.41 -59.58
CA VAL A 932 12.91 -11.53 -60.49
C VAL A 932 14.01 -12.36 -59.84
N ASP A 933 14.29 -12.12 -58.55
CA ASP A 933 15.30 -12.84 -57.78
C ASP A 933 14.97 -14.33 -57.65
N ILE A 934 13.69 -14.67 -57.42
CA ILE A 934 13.20 -16.06 -57.37
C ILE A 934 13.38 -16.75 -58.74
N ASN A 935 12.95 -16.10 -59.82
CA ASN A 935 13.13 -16.62 -61.18
C ASN A 935 14.60 -16.93 -61.48
N GLN A 936 15.51 -16.01 -61.13
CA GLN A 936 16.95 -16.18 -61.36
C GLN A 936 17.55 -17.28 -60.49
N SER A 937 17.23 -17.28 -59.18
CA SER A 937 17.76 -18.25 -58.21
C SER A 937 17.38 -19.68 -58.54
N LEU A 938 16.12 -19.90 -58.94
CA LEU A 938 15.63 -21.21 -59.38
C LEU A 938 15.88 -21.50 -60.87
N SER A 939 16.34 -20.52 -61.64
CA SER A 939 16.54 -20.62 -63.09
C SER A 939 15.27 -21.10 -63.84
N LEU A 940 14.11 -20.55 -63.49
CA LEU A 940 12.82 -20.93 -64.08
C LEU A 940 12.79 -20.66 -65.60
N LYS A 941 12.03 -21.47 -66.33
CA LYS A 941 12.03 -21.45 -67.81
C LYS A 941 11.43 -20.16 -68.38
N LYS A 942 10.37 -19.62 -67.76
CA LYS A 942 9.72 -18.37 -68.17
C LYS A 942 9.64 -17.40 -66.99
N PRO A 943 9.75 -16.08 -67.23
CA PRO A 943 9.57 -15.09 -66.15
C PRO A 943 8.23 -15.18 -65.42
N ASN A 944 7.18 -15.64 -66.11
CA ASN A 944 5.84 -15.81 -65.54
C ASN A 944 5.68 -17.14 -64.75
N ASP A 945 6.72 -17.97 -64.65
CA ASP A 945 6.68 -19.20 -63.85
C ASP A 945 6.91 -18.91 -62.35
N SER A 946 7.27 -17.68 -61.98
CA SER A 946 7.24 -17.20 -60.58
C SER A 946 6.01 -16.32 -60.32
N LEU A 947 5.39 -16.46 -59.15
CA LEU A 947 4.37 -15.53 -58.63
C LEU A 947 4.84 -14.90 -57.33
N LEU A 948 4.68 -13.59 -57.20
CA LEU A 948 4.64 -12.90 -55.92
C LEU A 948 3.20 -12.40 -55.72
N THR A 949 2.55 -12.75 -54.62
CA THR A 949 1.17 -12.32 -54.35
C THR A 949 0.96 -11.99 -52.88
N PRO A 950 0.18 -10.94 -52.55
CA PRO A 950 -0.09 -10.59 -51.16
C PRO A 950 -1.55 -10.81 -50.74
N HIS A 951 -1.81 -10.99 -49.44
CA HIS A 951 -3.15 -10.85 -48.87
C HIS A 951 -3.14 -10.35 -47.42
N GLY A 952 -4.29 -9.86 -46.95
CA GLY A 952 -4.43 -9.22 -45.64
C GLY A 952 -4.73 -10.14 -44.45
N HIS A 953 -4.67 -11.45 -44.64
CA HIS A 953 -5.15 -12.42 -43.65
C HIS A 953 -3.97 -13.14 -42.97
N THR A 954 -3.64 -12.70 -41.77
CA THR A 954 -2.60 -13.25 -40.91
C THR A 954 -2.88 -12.80 -39.46
N LYS A 955 -2.05 -13.17 -38.48
CA LYS A 955 -2.18 -12.62 -37.13
C LYS A 955 -1.91 -11.10 -37.13
N PRO A 956 -2.53 -10.33 -36.23
CA PRO A 956 -2.56 -8.86 -36.30
C PRO A 956 -1.19 -8.17 -36.44
N TRP A 957 -0.14 -8.72 -35.83
CA TRP A 957 1.19 -8.11 -35.76
C TRP A 957 2.27 -8.96 -36.44
N GLU A 958 1.90 -9.70 -37.47
CA GLU A 958 2.80 -10.58 -38.21
C GLU A 958 2.92 -10.22 -39.69
N ILE A 959 4.10 -10.49 -40.25
CA ILE A 959 4.33 -10.60 -41.69
C ILE A 959 4.74 -12.05 -41.95
N ALA A 960 3.92 -12.83 -42.67
CA ALA A 960 4.32 -14.16 -43.09
C ALA A 960 4.82 -14.13 -44.53
N LEU A 961 5.93 -14.83 -44.75
CA LEU A 961 6.52 -15.08 -46.05
C LEU A 961 6.47 -16.58 -46.29
N THR A 962 5.66 -17.03 -47.25
CA THR A 962 5.50 -18.46 -47.53
C THR A 962 5.90 -18.75 -48.96
N PHE A 963 6.92 -19.61 -49.11
CA PHE A 963 7.47 -19.98 -50.39
C PHE A 963 6.98 -21.36 -50.81
N PHE A 964 6.66 -21.52 -52.09
CA PHE A 964 6.25 -22.76 -52.72
C PHE A 964 7.09 -23.01 -53.97
N ALA A 965 7.58 -24.24 -54.15
CA ALA A 965 8.27 -24.70 -55.34
C ALA A 965 7.63 -25.98 -55.88
N ALA A 966 7.09 -25.92 -57.11
CA ALA A 966 6.28 -27.00 -57.69
C ALA A 966 7.04 -27.82 -58.75
N SER A 967 6.69 -29.11 -58.82
CA SER A 967 7.13 -30.09 -59.84
C SER A 967 8.49 -30.71 -59.60
N SER A 968 8.71 -31.23 -58.38
CA SER A 968 9.90 -32.01 -58.01
C SER A 968 9.59 -33.50 -57.82
N PHE A 969 10.63 -34.32 -57.84
CA PHE A 969 10.57 -35.79 -57.88
C PHE A 969 11.14 -36.41 -56.59
N LEU A 970 10.92 -37.70 -56.39
CA LEU A 970 11.23 -38.37 -55.13
C LEU A 970 12.72 -38.27 -54.76
N ASP A 971 13.61 -38.54 -55.72
CA ASP A 971 15.07 -38.52 -55.54
C ASP A 971 15.65 -37.12 -55.31
N ASN A 972 14.83 -36.06 -55.26
CA ASN A 972 15.24 -34.73 -54.85
C ASN A 972 14.80 -34.37 -53.43
N ILE A 973 14.18 -35.29 -52.67
CA ILE A 973 13.86 -35.07 -51.25
C ILE A 973 15.14 -35.20 -50.42
N TYR A 974 15.57 -34.13 -49.75
CA TYR A 974 16.86 -34.11 -49.05
C TYR A 974 17.01 -35.20 -47.98
N PRO A 975 16.07 -35.38 -47.02
CA PRO A 975 16.20 -36.42 -46.00
C PRO A 975 16.23 -37.85 -46.56
N LEU A 976 15.68 -38.09 -47.75
CA LEU A 976 15.71 -39.39 -48.41
C LEU A 976 17.11 -39.72 -48.92
N VAL A 977 17.81 -38.74 -49.49
CA VAL A 977 19.10 -38.94 -50.17
C VAL A 977 20.33 -38.58 -49.33
N ALA A 978 20.13 -37.95 -48.17
CA ALA A 978 21.20 -37.64 -47.23
C ALA A 978 21.91 -38.94 -46.76
N GLY A 979 23.23 -38.88 -46.53
CA GLY A 979 23.99 -40.00 -45.96
C GLY A 979 23.51 -40.31 -44.54
N GLY A 980 23.27 -41.59 -44.21
CA GLY A 980 22.57 -41.97 -42.97
C GLY A 980 21.07 -41.60 -42.95
N GLY A 981 20.52 -41.10 -44.06
CA GLY A 981 19.13 -40.69 -44.20
C GLY A 981 18.19 -41.85 -44.54
N TYR A 982 16.96 -41.52 -44.96
CA TYR A 982 15.88 -42.49 -44.99
C TYR A 982 16.14 -43.68 -45.93
N TRP A 983 16.81 -43.45 -47.07
CA TRP A 983 17.08 -44.51 -48.03
C TRP A 983 17.99 -45.60 -47.49
N GLU A 984 18.96 -45.27 -46.63
CA GLU A 984 19.87 -46.26 -46.04
C GLU A 984 19.12 -47.19 -45.08
N ILE A 985 18.18 -46.65 -44.31
CA ILE A 985 17.28 -47.44 -43.45
C ILE A 985 16.34 -48.28 -44.30
N TYR A 986 15.77 -47.69 -45.36
CA TYR A 986 14.87 -48.37 -46.30
C TYR A 986 15.55 -49.54 -46.98
N ALA A 987 16.75 -49.37 -47.54
CA ALA A 987 17.44 -50.41 -48.30
C ALA A 987 17.69 -51.68 -47.45
N ARG A 988 17.93 -51.50 -46.14
CA ARG A 988 18.10 -52.58 -45.17
C ARG A 988 16.77 -53.24 -44.75
N ASN A 989 15.67 -52.48 -44.71
CA ASN A 989 14.43 -52.90 -44.05
C ASN A 989 13.17 -52.90 -44.95
N LYS A 990 13.29 -52.66 -46.26
CA LYS A 990 12.16 -52.52 -47.21
C LYS A 990 11.22 -53.71 -47.29
N GLU A 991 11.63 -54.87 -46.79
CA GLU A 991 10.83 -56.10 -46.79
C GLU A 991 9.93 -56.23 -45.54
N ASN A 992 10.07 -55.33 -44.56
CA ASN A 992 9.28 -55.33 -43.35
C ASN A 992 7.86 -54.81 -43.62
N ILE A 993 6.92 -55.73 -43.87
CA ILE A 993 5.51 -55.43 -44.21
C ILE A 993 4.75 -54.63 -43.14
N LEU A 994 5.23 -54.57 -41.89
CA LEU A 994 4.58 -53.75 -40.84
C LEU A 994 4.68 -52.25 -41.12
N HIS A 995 5.60 -51.85 -42.01
CA HIS A 995 5.79 -50.46 -42.43
C HIS A 995 5.19 -50.17 -43.83
N HIS A 996 4.53 -51.14 -44.46
CA HIS A 996 3.82 -50.95 -45.73
C HIS A 996 2.32 -50.81 -45.50
N VAL A 997 1.63 -50.13 -46.42
CA VAL A 997 0.14 -50.01 -46.40
C VAL A 997 -0.48 -50.13 -47.78
N LEU A 998 0.27 -49.76 -48.82
CA LEU A 998 -0.17 -49.85 -50.19
C LEU A 998 -0.16 -51.31 -50.66
N LYS A 999 -1.22 -51.72 -51.36
CA LYS A 999 -1.46 -53.09 -51.87
C LYS A 999 -1.66 -54.20 -50.82
N LEU A 1000 -1.58 -53.91 -49.52
CA LEU A 1000 -1.85 -54.92 -48.49
C LEU A 1000 -3.24 -55.55 -48.64
N GLN A 1001 -4.24 -54.77 -49.07
CA GLN A 1001 -5.60 -55.24 -49.34
C GLN A 1001 -5.73 -56.20 -50.54
N ASP A 1002 -4.67 -56.29 -51.35
CA ASP A 1002 -4.56 -57.18 -52.53
C ASP A 1002 -3.72 -58.43 -52.23
N GLY A 1003 -3.19 -58.54 -51.00
CA GLY A 1003 -2.29 -59.61 -50.58
C GLY A 1003 -0.84 -59.39 -51.03
N GLU A 1004 -0.46 -58.14 -51.31
CA GLU A 1004 0.81 -57.74 -51.90
C GLU A 1004 1.42 -56.51 -51.19
N TYR A 1005 2.70 -56.24 -51.43
CA TYR A 1005 3.38 -55.00 -51.07
C TYR A 1005 4.35 -54.60 -52.17
N ILE A 1006 4.78 -53.33 -52.18
CA ILE A 1006 5.70 -52.82 -53.20
C ILE A 1006 7.08 -52.50 -52.61
N THR A 1007 8.13 -52.72 -53.39
CA THR A 1007 9.49 -52.30 -53.02
C THR A 1007 10.16 -51.59 -54.18
N ARG A 1008 10.79 -50.46 -53.91
CA ARG A 1008 11.65 -49.74 -54.85
C ARG A 1008 13.04 -50.36 -54.82
N ASN A 1009 13.60 -50.65 -55.99
CA ASN A 1009 14.87 -51.36 -56.12
C ASN A 1009 16.09 -50.45 -55.95
N VAL A 1010 15.99 -49.21 -56.46
CA VAL A 1010 17.14 -48.31 -56.59
C VAL A 1010 16.72 -46.85 -56.34
N LEU A 1011 17.61 -46.10 -55.69
CA LEU A 1011 17.59 -44.64 -55.63
C LEU A 1011 18.43 -44.12 -56.80
N LEU A 1012 17.84 -43.25 -57.62
CA LEU A 1012 18.51 -42.70 -58.78
C LEU A 1012 19.49 -41.61 -58.35
N SER A 1013 20.59 -41.45 -59.09
CA SER A 1013 21.43 -40.26 -58.94
C SER A 1013 20.64 -39.01 -59.33
N SER A 1014 20.98 -37.85 -58.74
CA SER A 1014 20.28 -36.60 -59.08
C SER A 1014 20.27 -36.34 -60.58
N GLU A 1015 21.40 -36.55 -61.27
CA GLU A 1015 21.49 -36.42 -62.73
C GLU A 1015 20.48 -37.33 -63.45
N ALA A 1016 20.44 -38.63 -63.14
CA ALA A 1016 19.55 -39.60 -63.79
C ALA A 1016 18.08 -39.27 -63.55
N ALA A 1017 17.71 -38.99 -62.30
CA ALA A 1017 16.35 -38.57 -61.94
C ALA A 1017 15.98 -37.24 -62.63
N GLY A 1018 16.92 -36.30 -62.70
CA GLY A 1018 16.79 -35.05 -63.43
C GLY A 1018 16.52 -35.27 -64.92
N LYS A 1019 17.21 -36.21 -65.59
CA LYS A 1019 17.00 -36.54 -67.02
C LYS A 1019 15.56 -36.99 -67.25
N ILE A 1020 15.10 -37.94 -66.46
CA ILE A 1020 13.71 -38.43 -66.49
C ILE A 1020 12.76 -37.27 -66.24
N ALA A 1021 13.08 -36.41 -65.26
CA ALA A 1021 12.25 -35.29 -64.88
C ALA A 1021 12.26 -34.10 -65.87
N ASN A 1022 13.20 -34.03 -66.80
CA ASN A 1022 13.26 -33.00 -67.83
C ASN A 1022 12.69 -33.47 -69.18
N ASN A 1023 12.40 -34.76 -69.33
CA ASN A 1023 11.87 -35.33 -70.56
C ASN A 1023 10.42 -34.84 -70.85
N GLU A 1024 10.12 -34.56 -72.12
CA GLU A 1024 8.82 -34.08 -72.59
C GLU A 1024 7.89 -35.21 -73.07
N ARG A 1025 8.37 -36.46 -73.17
CA ARG A 1025 7.57 -37.63 -73.58
C ARG A 1025 6.78 -38.21 -72.40
N ILE A 1026 5.68 -37.53 -72.06
CA ILE A 1026 4.85 -37.79 -70.89
C ILE A 1026 4.32 -39.23 -70.79
N GLU A 1027 4.13 -39.94 -71.91
CA GLU A 1027 3.56 -41.30 -71.93
C GLU A 1027 4.54 -42.42 -71.53
N GLU A 1028 5.85 -42.25 -71.76
CA GLU A 1028 6.87 -43.28 -71.50
C GLU A 1028 7.40 -43.22 -70.04
N ILE A 1029 7.41 -42.03 -69.44
CA ILE A 1029 8.00 -41.78 -68.11
C ILE A 1029 7.32 -42.57 -66.98
N PRO A 1030 5.98 -42.67 -66.90
CA PRO A 1030 5.33 -43.46 -65.86
C PRO A 1030 5.77 -44.93 -65.86
N GLN A 1031 6.01 -45.52 -67.03
CA GLN A 1031 6.49 -46.91 -67.15
C GLN A 1031 7.95 -47.03 -66.70
N GLU A 1032 8.80 -46.06 -67.04
CA GLU A 1032 10.18 -46.01 -66.59
C GLU A 1032 10.27 -45.95 -65.05
N ILE A 1033 9.51 -45.06 -64.41
CA ILE A 1033 9.45 -45.00 -62.94
C ILE A 1033 8.86 -46.28 -62.34
N LYS A 1034 7.77 -46.81 -62.92
CA LYS A 1034 7.14 -48.06 -62.44
C LYS A 1034 8.09 -49.25 -62.53
N SER A 1035 9.03 -49.27 -63.47
CA SER A 1035 10.07 -50.30 -63.59
C SER A 1035 11.07 -50.32 -62.43
N LEU A 1036 11.17 -49.22 -61.68
CA LEU A 1036 11.99 -49.15 -60.45
C LEU A 1036 11.37 -49.98 -59.32
N TYR A 1037 10.11 -50.37 -59.43
CA TYR A 1037 9.35 -51.07 -58.40
C TYR A 1037 9.16 -52.56 -58.69
N LYS A 1038 9.06 -53.35 -57.62
CA LYS A 1038 8.62 -54.74 -57.64
C LYS A 1038 7.43 -54.91 -56.72
N THR A 1039 6.37 -55.52 -57.24
CA THR A 1039 5.24 -56.03 -56.46
C THR A 1039 5.57 -57.42 -55.96
N LYS A 1040 5.36 -57.67 -54.67
CA LYS A 1040 5.69 -58.94 -54.00
C LYS A 1040 4.50 -59.43 -53.20
N SER A 1041 4.36 -60.75 -53.06
CA SER A 1041 3.38 -61.36 -52.18
C SER A 1041 3.74 -61.15 -50.70
N LEU A 1042 2.76 -60.93 -49.81
CA LEU A 1042 3.03 -60.82 -48.36
C LEU A 1042 3.81 -62.00 -47.78
N LYS A 1043 3.63 -63.21 -48.33
CA LYS A 1043 4.35 -64.42 -47.89
C LYS A 1043 5.84 -64.40 -48.24
N GLU A 1044 6.27 -63.58 -49.19
CA GLU A 1044 7.70 -63.44 -49.53
C GLU A 1044 8.48 -62.73 -48.42
N ALA A 1045 7.85 -61.79 -47.72
CA ALA A 1045 8.46 -61.11 -46.57
C ALA A 1045 8.85 -62.08 -45.44
N LEU A 1046 8.15 -63.21 -45.32
CA LEU A 1046 8.41 -64.25 -44.31
C LEU A 1046 9.55 -65.20 -44.67
N LYS A 1047 10.04 -65.19 -45.93
CA LYS A 1047 11.05 -66.14 -46.41
C LYS A 1047 12.49 -65.67 -46.24
N LEU A 1048 12.70 -64.40 -45.88
CA LEU A 1048 13.99 -63.73 -45.97
C LEU A 1048 14.89 -63.85 -44.72
N GLU A 1049 14.39 -64.41 -43.60
CA GLU A 1049 15.19 -64.62 -42.37
C GLU A 1049 15.98 -65.94 -42.31
N ASN A 1050 15.85 -66.84 -43.29
CA ASN A 1050 16.67 -68.06 -43.34
C ASN A 1050 18.03 -67.85 -44.05
N LYS A 1051 18.57 -66.62 -44.05
CA LYS A 1051 19.90 -66.31 -44.61
C LYS A 1051 20.75 -65.45 -43.68
#